data_AF-A0A3N9NBD8-F1
#
_entry.id   AF-A0A3N9NBD8-F1
#
_cell.length_a   1.000
_cell.length_b   1.000
_cell.length_c   1.000
_cell.angle_alpha   90.00
_cell.angle_beta   90.00
_cell.angle_gamma   90.00
#
_symmetry.space_group_name_H-M   'P 1'
#
loop_
_entity.id
_entity.type
_entity.pdbx_description
1 polymer ?
#
loop_
_entity_poly.entity_id
_entity_poly.type
_entity_poly.pdbx_seq_one_letter_code
_entity_poly.pdbx_strand_id
1 'polypeptide(L)'
;MRSKNTVPWMLLAFIFVPALSSFAAVTLLKSFTEANVSGTSNFGASVSGAGDVNNDTYDDVIVGAYNYNSITGRAYIFYGGATMNNVADVTMTGEGTGNNFGASVSSAGDVNNDGYDDVIVGAFGYNSNTGRAYVYYGGSTMDNTADVTMTGQDYNQFFGSSVSSAGDVNGDSYDDLVIGAYGYNSGVGRAYIYHGGSAMDNAADLTVDGEAAGDTFGRSVSAAGDVNNDGAGDIIVGAPGHTLNTGRAYVYFGGSGMDSSADVTMSGDTTECYFGFSVSNAGDVDGDSYADVIIGACGNDTTSSNAYIFMGGASMDSLIDETLLGENVGSYFGYSVSDAGDLNDDNYADVIVGAYRIGSGVGRAYIYFGGVNMYGDTAAVAITGETAGNYLGRSVSSAGDVNNDGFADVIVGSFGYNSTTGRAEIYFGGAEVNIGADVTLNGETLNNYFGRLVSIAGDVNNDGFDDVIVGAPHYNSNTGRAYVYYGSSAMDSTADVILTGEGVANYFGVSVACAGDVNGDNYKDVIVGAYGIGSVTGRAYIYYGGAAMDNEVDVMLTGEGTGNYFGYYVSGAGDVNNDSFDDVITGAHGYNSFTGRAYVFFGGAAMNNTADLTMDGEATNNYYGFAVSGTGDINKDNYDDVIVGAYGNSSEAGRAYIYYGGATMDNTADVTISGALAGGSLGISVSCAGDVNNDTYADVIIGEEGYSAYTGRAHIYFGSTAMDVDADVTMVGEGAGNIFGRSVSNAGDVNNDGYADVIIGAPGYGNSTGRAYVYFGGLTMDGVADLAMTGETTNSNFGESVSSAGDVNDDGYDDVLIGAPNYLPNGKAYLYAESSPSSGTTYTKNLVAGWTWFSVNVKMDDMSLNTVLNSIAPNGVSIKDQTSFADYYEGFGWYSSNGLDVIRVTTGYKIYMSNTDILTFTGVPVDYANTQIDLVAGWNWIGYMPQVKDPINHALSSIEPNGTFIKNQTAYADYYAGFGWYSSNGLDSLVATEGYMLFMSSADTLIYPTPVKSTAAASGQLAKASHRAVIWQPDVNKYESSMAITGVVLVNGVEHHASDLLVGAFVDEECRGVAELVAFPLNGRFEFGMLVHGQDGEELIFKVYDRTSDNVLCADSKMKFAADARIGSGLAPFELSVKTNSAIAALELPEQYQLYQNYPNPFNPSTTIAYDLPQDGEMSLEIYDVRGRLVRTLQRGELAAGHYEIIWNGRNDLGIPVVSGIYFYKMKSGEYNQTRRMIFMK
;
A
#
# COMPACT_ATOMS: atom_id res chain seq x y z
N MET A 1 -38.24 20.39 -65.36
CA MET A 1 -38.71 19.02 -64.90
C MET A 1 -37.67 18.47 -63.93
N ARG A 2 -37.83 18.86 -62.64
CA ARG A 2 -37.81 17.97 -61.44
C ARG A 2 -36.42 17.60 -60.88
N SER A 3 -35.86 18.57 -60.14
CA SER A 3 -35.59 18.60 -58.66
C SER A 3 -34.80 17.41 -58.05
N LYS A 4 -33.51 17.70 -57.74
CA LYS A 4 -32.74 17.04 -56.66
C LYS A 4 -31.97 18.13 -55.87
N ASN A 5 -32.69 18.69 -54.88
CA ASN A 5 -32.18 19.12 -53.56
C ASN A 5 -30.78 18.57 -53.18
N THR A 6 -29.83 19.51 -53.26
CA THR A 6 -28.57 19.57 -52.50
C THR A 6 -28.84 19.79 -50.99
N VAL A 7 -28.32 18.85 -50.17
CA VAL A 7 -28.13 19.09 -48.71
C VAL A 7 -26.61 19.15 -48.47
N PRO A 8 -26.07 20.15 -47.75
CA PRO A 8 -24.65 20.13 -47.40
C PRO A 8 -24.45 19.41 -46.06
N TRP A 9 -23.58 18.39 -46.14
CA TRP A 9 -22.95 17.65 -45.05
C TRP A 9 -22.26 18.58 -44.02
N MET A 10 -22.98 18.77 -42.90
CA MET A 10 -22.42 19.18 -41.59
C MET A 10 -21.41 18.12 -41.11
N LEU A 11 -20.12 18.43 -41.29
CA LEU A 11 -18.98 17.81 -40.58
C LEU A 11 -19.10 18.13 -39.06
N LEU A 12 -19.61 17.15 -38.30
CA LEU A 12 -19.42 17.09 -36.84
C LEU A 12 -17.91 16.91 -36.53
N ALA A 13 -17.21 18.05 -36.34
CA ALA A 13 -15.94 18.06 -35.62
C ALA A 13 -16.18 17.66 -34.14
N PHE A 14 -15.95 16.36 -33.86
CA PHE A 14 -15.58 15.93 -32.51
C PHE A 14 -14.20 16.54 -32.22
N ILE A 15 -14.20 17.69 -31.50
CA ILE A 15 -13.00 18.13 -30.77
C ILE A 15 -12.79 17.09 -29.64
N PHE A 16 -11.92 16.11 -29.92
CA PHE A 16 -11.19 15.44 -28.84
C PHE A 16 -10.28 16.51 -28.23
N VAL A 17 -10.70 17.02 -27.06
CA VAL A 17 -9.69 17.60 -26.13
C VAL A 17 -8.97 16.39 -25.53
N PRO A 18 -7.67 16.21 -25.73
CA PRO A 18 -6.91 15.31 -24.86
C PRO A 18 -6.91 16.01 -23.49
N ALA A 19 -7.61 15.37 -22.54
CA ALA A 19 -7.19 15.46 -21.14
C ALA A 19 -5.72 14.97 -21.08
N LEU A 20 -4.81 15.93 -21.29
CA LEU A 20 -3.44 15.81 -20.76
C LEU A 20 -3.58 16.10 -19.25
N SER A 21 -3.81 15.03 -18.48
CA SER A 21 -3.34 15.02 -17.08
C SER A 21 -1.81 14.87 -17.16
N SER A 22 -1.15 16.01 -16.90
CA SER A 22 0.30 15.98 -16.68
C SER A 22 0.59 15.15 -15.43
N PHE A 23 1.07 13.91 -15.64
CA PHE A 23 1.70 13.09 -14.60
C PHE A 23 3.13 13.66 -14.40
N ALA A 24 3.47 14.19 -13.22
CA ALA A 24 4.82 14.32 -12.71
C ALA A 24 5.54 12.95 -12.93
N ALA A 25 6.61 13.13 -13.70
CA ALA A 25 7.53 12.09 -14.34
C ALA A 25 8.35 11.33 -13.25
N VAL A 26 8.94 10.06 -13.09
CA VAL A 26 9.99 9.44 -12.05
C VAL A 26 11.60 9.46 -12.13
N THR A 27 12.66 10.26 -11.65
CA THR A 27 13.13 11.61 -10.91
C THR A 27 14.04 11.29 -9.84
N LEU A 28 15.23 11.04 -10.43
CA LEU A 28 16.51 10.70 -9.90
C LEU A 28 16.25 11.06 -8.40
N LEU A 29 16.45 10.35 -7.25
CA LEU A 29 17.05 11.17 -6.14
C LEU A 29 18.45 10.95 -6.19
N LYS A 30 18.99 9.77 -5.84
CA LYS A 30 20.37 9.61 -5.22
C LYS A 30 21.48 8.77 -5.62
N SER A 31 22.25 9.15 -6.54
CA SER A 31 23.04 8.08 -6.95
C SER A 31 24.30 7.79 -5.99
N PHE A 32 24.60 6.69 -5.07
CA PHE A 32 25.67 5.92 -4.00
C PHE A 32 26.80 5.05 -4.42
N THR A 33 27.98 5.59 -4.86
CA THR A 33 29.36 5.21 -5.46
C THR A 33 30.64 5.15 -4.71
N GLU A 34 31.35 4.05 -4.87
CA GLU A 34 32.42 3.94 -3.94
C GLU A 34 33.74 4.66 -4.38
N ALA A 35 34.18 5.79 -3.70
CA ALA A 35 35.52 6.54 -3.59
C ALA A 35 37.04 6.06 -3.10
N ASN A 36 38.01 5.21 -3.69
CA ASN A 36 39.45 4.59 -3.15
C ASN A 36 39.92 2.98 -2.98
N VAL A 37 39.61 1.93 -3.85
CA VAL A 37 39.66 0.41 -3.57
C VAL A 37 40.51 -0.12 -4.74
N SER A 38 40.99 -1.38 -4.74
CA SER A 38 41.58 -2.02 -5.95
C SER A 38 40.92 -3.39 -6.39
N GLY A 39 40.48 -3.49 -7.68
CA GLY A 39 40.03 -4.74 -8.43
C GLY A 39 38.69 -5.53 -8.10
N THR A 40 37.94 -6.01 -9.14
CA THR A 40 36.44 -6.01 -9.28
C THR A 40 35.57 -6.45 -8.09
N SER A 41 34.63 -5.54 -7.84
CA SER A 41 33.46 -5.59 -6.98
C SER A 41 32.05 -6.12 -6.71
N ASN A 42 31.12 -6.66 -7.36
CA ASN A 42 29.66 -6.52 -7.03
C ASN A 42 28.73 -5.59 -6.11
N PHE A 43 28.38 -4.27 -5.98
CA PHE A 43 27.36 -3.51 -5.13
C PHE A 43 26.58 -2.93 -6.22
N GLY A 44 25.57 -3.64 -6.46
CA GLY A 44 24.35 -3.76 -7.20
C GLY A 44 23.31 -4.95 -7.13
N ALA A 45 23.61 -6.11 -6.57
CA ALA A 45 23.01 -7.34 -6.14
C ALA A 45 21.79 -7.56 -5.25
N SER A 46 20.89 -7.09 -4.31
CA SER A 46 19.63 -7.64 -3.35
C SER A 46 19.35 -6.71 -2.49
N VAL A 47 18.20 -6.48 -2.15
CA VAL A 47 18.07 -5.28 -1.44
C VAL A 47 16.80 -5.60 -0.72
N SER A 48 16.64 -4.98 0.38
CA SER A 48 15.48 -4.91 1.26
C SER A 48 15.41 -4.10 2.57
N GLY A 49 14.23 -3.90 3.01
CA GLY A 49 14.29 -3.12 4.18
C GLY A 49 15.00 -3.37 5.52
N ALA A 50 16.10 -2.77 6.16
CA ALA A 50 16.54 -2.61 7.66
C ALA A 50 15.65 -2.23 8.85
N GLY A 51 14.39 -2.01 8.74
CA GLY A 51 13.72 -1.23 9.73
C GLY A 51 14.33 0.24 10.49
N ASP A 52 13.99 0.90 11.57
CA ASP A 52 14.65 2.27 12.02
C ASP A 52 15.50 1.28 12.90
N VAL A 53 16.68 0.62 12.88
CA VAL A 53 17.99 0.39 13.64
C VAL A 53 18.81 1.38 14.69
N ASN A 54 19.29 2.65 14.47
CA ASN A 54 19.29 4.05 15.07
C ASN A 54 18.23 5.18 15.34
N ASN A 55 16.91 5.48 14.94
CA ASN A 55 15.38 5.79 15.49
C ASN A 55 15.29 7.31 15.28
N ASP A 56 15.49 7.83 14.07
CA ASP A 56 15.43 9.24 13.73
C ASP A 56 14.10 9.50 13.09
N THR A 57 13.11 8.82 13.52
CA THR A 57 11.83 9.17 13.04
C THR A 57 12.13 8.32 11.79
N TYR A 58 13.11 8.35 10.83
CA TYR A 58 13.03 8.44 9.27
C TYR A 58 13.61 7.34 8.21
N ASP A 59 13.12 6.29 7.36
CA ASP A 59 13.32 4.69 7.04
C ASP A 59 14.56 3.41 7.13
N ASP A 60 16.09 3.09 7.47
CA ASP A 60 17.95 3.43 7.19
C ASP A 60 19.06 3.08 5.87
N VAL A 61 19.46 2.88 4.40
CA VAL A 61 19.26 1.88 2.99
C VAL A 61 20.03 0.71 2.77
N ILE A 62 19.77 -0.80 2.85
CA ILE A 62 20.71 -2.23 3.18
C ILE A 62 21.37 -2.58 2.03
N VAL A 63 22.65 -2.45 1.82
CA VAL A 63 23.25 -2.80 0.67
C VAL A 63 24.20 -3.83 1.10
N GLY A 64 24.77 -4.41 0.13
CA GLY A 64 25.48 -5.56 0.32
C GLY A 64 26.41 -5.92 -0.66
N ALA A 65 27.82 -6.24 -0.56
CA ALA A 65 29.58 -6.53 -2.94
C ALA A 65 30.30 -7.79 -3.48
N TYR A 66 29.71 -8.94 -3.76
CA TYR A 66 30.14 -10.03 -2.86
C TYR A 66 31.57 -10.11 -2.71
N ASN A 67 32.05 -10.26 -3.82
CA ASN A 67 33.31 -10.00 -4.45
C ASN A 67 34.44 -9.17 -3.53
N TYR A 68 34.47 -8.72 -2.32
CA TYR A 68 35.53 -7.66 -2.02
C TYR A 68 36.94 -7.54 -2.61
N ASN A 69 38.27 -7.56 -2.80
CA ASN A 69 39.45 -8.14 -2.11
C ASN A 69 39.59 -9.80 -2.82
N SER A 70 39.84 -10.48 -4.00
CA SER A 70 39.81 -12.12 -4.15
C SER A 70 38.70 -13.24 -3.74
N ILE A 71 37.75 -13.05 -2.87
CA ILE A 71 36.54 -13.85 -2.51
C ILE A 71 35.94 -13.54 -0.98
N THR A 72 36.11 -12.40 -0.15
CA THR A 72 35.65 -11.56 1.13
C THR A 72 34.62 -10.50 1.27
N GLY A 73 34.23 -9.75 0.28
CA GLY A 73 33.52 -8.51 0.50
C GLY A 73 32.91 -7.76 1.66
N ARG A 74 31.82 -6.96 1.55
CA ARG A 74 31.18 -5.94 2.42
C ARG A 74 29.58 -5.55 2.32
N ALA A 75 28.75 -5.72 3.28
CA ALA A 75 27.35 -5.32 3.43
C ALA A 75 27.39 -4.14 4.10
N TYR A 76 26.60 -3.10 3.64
CA TYR A 76 26.33 -1.61 3.76
C TYR A 76 25.05 -1.27 4.55
N ILE A 77 24.89 -0.45 5.67
CA ILE A 77 23.86 0.59 6.10
C ILE A 77 23.47 1.99 5.37
N PHE A 78 22.29 2.52 5.07
CA PHE A 78 22.05 3.84 5.00
C PHE A 78 21.24 4.39 6.40
N TYR A 79 21.40 5.28 7.73
CA TYR A 79 21.63 7.01 8.29
C TYR A 79 21.28 8.67 7.54
N GLY A 80 20.56 9.10 6.40
CA GLY A 80 19.11 9.27 6.00
C GLY A 80 18.96 10.66 5.98
N GLY A 81 17.74 11.10 5.82
CA GLY A 81 17.80 12.43 6.10
C GLY A 81 16.71 13.24 5.67
N ALA A 82 17.23 14.35 6.20
CA ALA A 82 17.19 15.74 6.03
C ALA A 82 17.86 15.97 4.72
N THR A 83 19.10 16.02 4.09
CA THR A 83 19.77 16.27 2.55
C THR A 83 20.77 15.39 1.33
N MET A 84 21.11 14.03 0.77
CA MET A 84 21.36 12.48 1.30
C MET A 84 22.64 11.73 1.21
N ASN A 85 22.96 11.06 2.31
CA ASN A 85 24.24 10.74 2.70
C ASN A 85 24.92 9.82 1.70
N ASN A 86 25.87 10.23 0.80
CA ASN A 86 26.81 9.53 -0.10
C ASN A 86 28.21 9.09 0.27
N VAL A 87 28.62 9.26 1.45
CA VAL A 87 29.76 8.51 2.08
C VAL A 87 29.11 7.77 3.14
N ALA A 88 29.70 6.81 3.80
CA ALA A 88 28.79 5.78 4.15
C ALA A 88 28.82 5.27 5.64
N ASP A 89 27.70 4.83 6.30
CA ASP A 89 27.64 5.43 7.69
C ASP A 89 28.32 4.53 8.53
N VAL A 90 27.91 3.25 8.47
CA VAL A 90 28.08 1.95 9.27
C VAL A 90 28.15 1.03 8.30
N THR A 91 29.45 0.89 7.78
CA THR A 91 30.35 -0.07 6.93
C THR A 91 30.57 -1.46 7.59
N MET A 92 30.46 -2.84 7.54
CA MET A 92 30.84 -3.94 8.44
C MET A 92 31.57 -5.04 7.70
N THR A 93 32.44 -5.90 8.25
CA THR A 93 33.33 -6.77 7.42
C THR A 93 33.34 -8.18 7.86
N GLY A 94 33.65 -8.93 6.89
CA GLY A 94 33.72 -10.27 7.14
C GLY A 94 35.06 -10.93 7.36
N GLU A 95 34.99 -12.07 8.00
CA GLU A 95 36.20 -12.78 8.50
C GLU A 95 37.28 -13.63 7.73
N GLY A 96 37.32 -14.14 6.48
CA GLY A 96 38.44 -15.16 6.08
C GLY A 96 38.54 -15.54 4.57
N THR A 97 39.30 -16.36 3.78
CA THR A 97 39.03 -16.42 2.24
C THR A 97 38.00 -17.39 1.54
N GLY A 98 37.32 -16.92 0.47
CA GLY A 98 36.27 -17.58 -0.36
C GLY A 98 34.84 -17.31 0.06
N ASN A 99 34.78 -16.35 0.94
CA ASN A 99 33.91 -15.48 1.65
C ASN A 99 32.68 -15.20 1.05
N ASN A 100 32.63 -14.60 -0.07
CA ASN A 100 31.29 -14.64 -0.54
C ASN A 100 30.32 -13.84 0.61
N PHE A 101 30.41 -13.36 1.88
CA PHE A 101 29.58 -12.31 2.69
C PHE A 101 28.67 -11.29 2.02
N GLY A 102 27.53 -11.08 2.54
CA GLY A 102 26.13 -11.45 2.51
C GLY A 102 25.23 -11.21 1.46
N ALA A 103 24.60 -12.09 0.53
CA ALA A 103 24.32 -12.25 -0.97
C ALA A 103 22.86 -12.19 -1.34
N SER A 104 22.00 -11.61 -0.60
CA SER A 104 20.71 -11.00 -0.57
C SER A 104 20.14 -10.42 0.63
N VAL A 105 19.45 -9.40 0.67
CA VAL A 105 19.89 -8.53 1.61
C VAL A 105 18.56 -8.41 2.06
N SER A 106 18.30 -8.99 3.25
CA SER A 106 17.12 -8.54 3.80
C SER A 106 17.01 -8.54 5.46
N SER A 107 16.18 -8.23 6.49
CA SER A 107 15.02 -7.52 7.19
C SER A 107 14.28 -8.52 7.72
N ALA A 108 14.30 -8.66 9.00
CA ALA A 108 13.66 -9.35 10.03
C ALA A 108 12.61 -8.66 10.99
N GLY A 109 12.01 -7.46 10.78
CA GLY A 109 11.12 -6.64 11.66
C GLY A 109 11.28 -6.90 13.22
N ASP A 110 10.60 -6.33 14.14
CA ASP A 110 10.92 -6.19 15.58
C ASP A 110 12.03 -7.27 16.48
N VAL A 111 13.24 -7.97 16.28
CA VAL A 111 13.66 -9.37 17.02
C VAL A 111 13.74 -9.92 18.53
N ASN A 112 13.54 -9.18 19.64
CA ASN A 112 14.27 -9.30 21.04
C ASN A 112 13.28 -8.31 21.82
N ASN A 113 12.32 -7.40 21.29
CA ASN A 113 11.45 -6.17 21.64
C ASN A 113 11.98 -4.75 21.94
N ASP A 114 13.22 -4.42 21.44
CA ASP A 114 14.25 -3.38 21.82
C ASP A 114 14.43 -1.90 21.74
N GLY A 115 13.40 -1.58 21.24
CA GLY A 115 13.38 -0.31 20.79
C GLY A 115 13.25 -0.81 19.50
N TYR A 116 14.36 -0.92 18.78
CA TYR A 116 15.19 0.05 17.90
C TYR A 116 15.67 -0.75 16.65
N ASP A 117 15.52 -0.62 15.21
CA ASP A 117 15.12 -1.66 13.69
C ASP A 117 16.04 -2.63 13.03
N ASP A 118 15.84 -4.01 12.86
CA ASP A 118 16.90 -5.01 12.70
C ASP A 118 17.64 -4.93 11.43
N VAL A 119 18.48 -5.86 11.15
CA VAL A 119 18.89 -6.14 9.68
C VAL A 119 19.02 -7.49 9.27
N ILE A 120 19.04 -8.24 8.15
CA ILE A 120 19.70 -9.61 7.92
C ILE A 120 20.68 -9.54 6.89
N VAL A 121 21.91 -10.05 7.13
CA VAL A 121 22.88 -10.14 6.03
C VAL A 121 23.34 -11.49 5.90
N GLY A 122 23.88 -12.09 4.86
CA GLY A 122 24.31 -13.49 4.98
C GLY A 122 25.52 -14.05 4.37
N ALA A 123 25.90 -15.12 5.04
CA ALA A 123 26.92 -15.87 4.48
C ALA A 123 26.87 -17.00 3.61
N PHE A 124 26.60 -16.81 2.34
CA PHE A 124 26.88 -18.01 1.60
C PHE A 124 28.22 -18.88 1.78
N GLY A 125 29.00 -18.84 0.76
CA GLY A 125 30.42 -18.82 0.78
C GLY A 125 31.31 -19.47 1.81
N TYR A 126 31.12 -19.66 3.16
CA TYR A 126 32.16 -19.71 4.47
C TYR A 126 32.50 -20.91 4.89
N ASN A 127 33.72 -21.56 5.02
CA ASN A 127 34.35 -22.96 5.16
C ASN A 127 34.24 -24.26 4.22
N SER A 128 34.38 -24.36 2.86
CA SER A 128 34.08 -25.29 1.64
C SER A 128 32.76 -25.44 1.02
N ASN A 129 32.02 -24.42 1.21
CA ASN A 129 30.68 -24.09 1.03
C ASN A 129 29.79 -23.89 2.43
N THR A 130 29.81 -24.52 3.65
CA THR A 130 28.91 -24.42 4.89
C THR A 130 27.89 -23.33 5.29
N GLY A 131 28.20 -22.17 4.78
CA GLY A 131 27.50 -21.11 5.28
C GLY A 131 27.20 -20.78 6.79
N ARG A 132 26.94 -19.51 7.17
CA ARG A 132 26.59 -19.07 8.54
C ARG A 132 25.85 -17.70 8.51
N ALA A 133 25.03 -17.39 9.44
CA ALA A 133 24.23 -16.22 9.36
C ALA A 133 24.91 -15.48 10.48
N TYR A 134 24.40 -14.64 11.25
CA TYR A 134 24.86 -13.81 12.31
C TYR A 134 23.54 -12.94 12.36
N VAL A 135 22.41 -13.10 13.11
CA VAL A 135 21.52 -11.85 13.26
C VAL A 135 22.32 -10.80 13.73
N TYR A 136 22.05 -9.45 13.37
CA TYR A 136 22.39 -7.99 13.65
C TYR A 136 21.07 -7.28 14.09
N TYR A 137 21.25 -6.30 14.97
CA TYR A 137 20.54 -5.46 15.96
C TYR A 137 21.00 -3.74 15.73
N GLY A 138 20.54 -2.46 15.99
CA GLY A 138 21.33 -1.09 16.34
C GLY A 138 21.76 -0.42 17.80
N GLY A 139 21.85 0.89 17.82
CA GLY A 139 22.08 1.38 19.19
C GLY A 139 22.02 2.76 19.12
N SER A 140 21.88 3.21 20.39
CA SER A 140 22.10 4.59 20.54
C SER A 140 23.45 4.69 20.02
N THR A 141 24.41 3.83 20.27
CA THR A 141 25.30 3.59 19.15
C THR A 141 24.97 2.09 18.61
N MET A 142 24.58 1.62 17.33
CA MET A 142 24.71 0.26 16.55
C MET A 142 26.08 -0.30 16.47
N ASP A 143 26.43 -1.57 16.60
CA ASP A 143 27.86 -1.83 16.37
C ASP A 143 28.26 -2.66 15.12
N ASN A 144 29.47 -2.72 14.47
CA ASN A 144 30.35 -3.65 13.62
C ASN A 144 30.87 -4.95 13.96
N THR A 145 30.69 -5.16 15.22
CA THR A 145 30.63 -6.49 15.63
C THR A 145 28.96 -7.06 15.48
N ALA A 146 28.48 -8.31 15.24
CA ALA A 146 27.29 -9.15 15.70
C ALA A 146 26.84 -9.74 17.15
N ASP A 147 25.66 -9.77 18.10
CA ASP A 147 24.91 -10.61 19.52
C ASP A 147 25.10 -12.54 20.17
N VAL A 148 25.16 -14.06 19.49
CA VAL A 148 24.33 -15.09 18.29
C VAL A 148 25.05 -15.64 17.04
N THR A 149 25.56 -16.90 17.12
CA THR A 149 26.24 -17.79 16.08
C THR A 149 25.60 -19.04 15.35
N MET A 150 24.42 -19.05 14.68
CA MET A 150 23.78 -20.11 13.75
C MET A 150 24.47 -21.02 12.73
N THR A 151 24.31 -22.39 12.77
CA THR A 151 25.10 -23.37 11.94
C THR A 151 24.28 -24.16 10.92
N GLY A 152 24.64 -24.32 9.59
CA GLY A 152 24.63 -25.21 8.38
C GLY A 152 25.04 -26.68 8.55
N GLN A 153 24.22 -27.72 8.42
CA GLN A 153 24.34 -28.96 9.23
C GLN A 153 25.46 -29.91 8.79
N ASP A 154 26.21 -29.61 7.71
CA ASP A 154 27.19 -30.47 6.97
C ASP A 154 27.76 -29.69 5.75
N TYR A 155 28.45 -30.36 4.79
CA TYR A 155 29.14 -29.85 3.57
C TYR A 155 28.23 -29.87 2.36
N ASN A 156 28.67 -29.21 1.32
CA ASN A 156 28.02 -28.90 0.06
C ASN A 156 26.97 -27.89 0.13
N GLN A 157 26.43 -27.62 1.34
CA GLN A 157 25.34 -26.77 1.95
C GLN A 157 24.55 -25.68 1.39
N PHE A 158 24.97 -24.57 0.79
CA PHE A 158 24.61 -23.31 0.43
C PHE A 158 24.07 -22.29 1.52
N PHE A 159 24.15 -22.34 2.98
CA PHE A 159 23.23 -21.83 4.16
C PHE A 159 22.74 -20.46 3.95
N GLY A 160 21.83 -19.75 4.53
CA GLY A 160 21.85 -18.34 4.45
C GLY A 160 21.76 -17.77 2.97
N SER A 161 21.64 -18.53 1.90
CA SER A 161 21.35 -18.19 0.61
C SER A 161 20.11 -17.70 0.28
N SER A 162 19.21 -17.61 1.21
CA SER A 162 18.73 -16.33 1.64
C SER A 162 18.57 -15.69 2.98
N VAL A 163 17.55 -14.84 3.43
CA VAL A 163 16.95 -14.31 4.74
C VAL A 163 15.54 -13.80 4.42
N SER A 164 14.42 -13.53 5.18
CA SER A 164 13.36 -12.23 5.38
C SER A 164 12.73 -11.94 6.46
N SER A 165 12.10 -10.63 6.77
CA SER A 165 11.10 -10.10 7.80
C SER A 165 9.78 -10.56 7.49
N ALA A 166 9.30 -11.43 8.36
CA ALA A 166 8.09 -12.25 8.50
C ALA A 166 6.88 -11.53 8.82
N GLY A 167 7.04 -10.22 9.06
CA GLY A 167 6.20 -9.52 10.11
C GLY A 167 5.76 -10.47 11.32
N ASP A 168 5.16 -10.22 12.47
CA ASP A 168 4.47 -11.17 13.47
C ASP A 168 4.16 -12.88 13.39
N VAL A 169 4.94 -13.98 12.88
CA VAL A 169 5.00 -15.61 12.67
C VAL A 169 4.08 -16.55 13.44
N ASN A 170 3.53 -15.86 14.38
CA ASN A 170 3.09 -16.33 15.62
C ASN A 170 2.30 -15.56 16.52
N GLY A 171 2.36 -14.27 16.49
CA GLY A 171 1.21 -13.45 16.89
C GLY A 171 1.53 -12.61 18.06
N ASP A 172 2.56 -13.07 18.71
CA ASP A 172 2.79 -12.52 19.97
C ASP A 172 3.23 -11.08 20.12
N SER A 173 3.48 -10.36 19.02
CA SER A 173 4.01 -8.98 18.81
C SER A 173 5.47 -9.02 18.43
N TYR A 174 6.02 -10.22 18.56
CA TYR A 174 7.46 -10.46 18.60
C TYR A 174 7.87 -10.81 17.16
N ASP A 175 7.86 -10.06 15.92
CA ASP A 175 8.40 -10.19 14.40
C ASP A 175 9.29 -11.53 14.32
N ASP A 176 9.98 -12.31 13.47
CA ASP A 176 10.25 -13.81 13.77
C ASP A 176 11.03 -14.57 12.77
N LEU A 177 11.76 -15.69 12.58
CA LEU A 177 12.94 -15.61 11.67
C LEU A 177 12.89 -16.35 10.20
N VAL A 178 12.32 -16.55 8.78
CA VAL A 178 12.71 -17.04 7.19
C VAL A 178 14.09 -17.16 5.97
N ILE A 179 15.30 -17.83 5.81
CA ILE A 179 16.33 -18.90 6.20
C ILE A 179 16.00 -19.99 5.41
N GLY A 180 15.92 -20.02 4.09
CA GLY A 180 16.54 -20.79 2.94
C GLY A 180 17.63 -21.76 2.62
N ALA A 181 17.79 -23.04 2.57
CA ALA A 181 18.97 -23.63 1.95
C ALA A 181 19.16 -24.17 0.65
N TYR A 182 19.60 -23.62 -0.46
CA TYR A 182 19.67 -24.36 -1.73
C TYR A 182 20.25 -25.81 -1.82
N GLY A 183 21.04 -26.43 -0.97
CA GLY A 183 21.77 -27.62 -1.33
C GLY A 183 21.73 -28.88 -0.57
N TYR A 184 21.14 -29.02 0.58
CA TYR A 184 20.94 -30.14 1.49
C TYR A 184 20.34 -31.25 0.95
N ASN A 185 20.96 -32.46 0.90
CA ASN A 185 20.67 -33.80 0.33
C ASN A 185 20.91 -34.13 -1.17
N SER A 186 21.86 -33.39 -1.81
CA SER A 186 22.11 -33.19 -3.28
C SER A 186 21.48 -32.33 -4.47
N GLY A 187 20.51 -31.45 -4.76
CA GLY A 187 19.03 -31.05 -4.72
C GLY A 187 17.85 -30.58 -3.66
N VAL A 188 16.90 -31.43 -3.14
CA VAL A 188 15.70 -31.62 -2.16
C VAL A 188 14.98 -30.27 -1.76
N GLY A 189 15.73 -29.33 -1.27
CA GLY A 189 16.16 -28.77 0.07
C GLY A 189 15.61 -28.15 1.36
N ARG A 190 16.07 -27.02 1.94
CA ARG A 190 15.74 -26.79 3.31
C ARG A 190 15.35 -25.48 3.60
N ALA A 191 14.34 -25.35 4.46
CA ALA A 191 13.53 -24.29 5.04
C ALA A 191 13.90 -24.21 6.53
N TYR A 192 13.85 -23.26 7.43
CA TYR A 192 13.91 -23.57 8.90
C TYR A 192 13.23 -22.42 9.61
N ILE A 193 12.79 -22.39 10.88
CA ILE A 193 11.73 -21.62 11.70
C ILE A 193 12.16 -21.58 13.14
N TYR A 194 12.08 -20.49 13.89
CA TYR A 194 12.95 -20.13 15.03
C TYR A 194 12.44 -18.57 15.18
N HIS A 195 11.91 -18.12 16.33
CA HIS A 195 10.75 -17.40 16.97
C HIS A 195 11.09 -16.65 18.20
N GLY A 196 10.30 -15.67 18.60
CA GLY A 196 10.89 -14.66 19.40
C GLY A 196 11.16 -14.99 20.82
N GLY A 197 11.71 -14.00 21.46
CA GLY A 197 12.26 -14.31 22.81
C GLY A 197 12.95 -13.11 23.49
N SER A 198 12.93 -13.22 24.81
CA SER A 198 13.85 -12.39 25.58
C SER A 198 15.18 -13.14 25.57
N ALA A 199 15.37 -14.30 24.91
CA ALA A 199 16.74 -14.78 24.67
C ALA A 199 16.88 -15.83 23.57
N MET A 200 17.14 -15.32 22.40
CA MET A 200 16.91 -15.88 21.07
C MET A 200 18.00 -16.63 20.49
N ASP A 201 17.59 -17.69 19.89
CA ASP A 201 18.42 -18.75 20.16
C ASP A 201 18.98 -18.99 18.76
N ASN A 202 20.29 -19.30 18.72
CA ASN A 202 20.62 -20.18 17.67
C ASN A 202 19.54 -21.34 17.59
N ALA A 203 18.73 -22.21 18.38
CA ALA A 203 18.46 -23.91 18.62
C ALA A 203 17.77 -25.32 17.75
N ALA A 204 17.35 -25.77 16.34
CA ALA A 204 16.83 -24.89 14.85
C ALA A 204 15.40 -24.52 14.53
N ASP A 205 14.12 -23.83 15.07
CA ASP A 205 12.50 -24.33 15.66
C ASP A 205 11.10 -25.16 15.05
N LEU A 206 10.30 -24.97 13.94
CA LEU A 206 9.79 -26.08 12.79
C LEU A 206 10.44 -26.90 11.16
N THR A 207 10.99 -28.15 10.88
CA THR A 207 11.88 -28.49 9.67
C THR A 207 11.00 -28.73 8.42
N VAL A 208 11.18 -29.06 7.12
CA VAL A 208 10.15 -28.53 6.15
C VAL A 208 10.47 -28.82 4.69
N ASP A 209 9.91 -29.85 4.05
CA ASP A 209 10.66 -30.43 2.93
C ASP A 209 10.41 -30.02 1.41
N GLY A 210 11.43 -29.89 0.47
CA GLY A 210 11.18 -29.55 -1.00
C GLY A 210 10.70 -30.75 -1.87
N GLU A 211 10.04 -31.05 -3.05
CA GLU A 211 9.35 -32.45 -3.24
C GLU A 211 10.05 -33.49 -4.06
N ALA A 212 11.01 -33.10 -4.89
CA ALA A 212 11.87 -34.06 -5.56
C ALA A 212 13.19 -33.42 -5.47
N ALA A 213 14.12 -34.05 -6.23
CA ALA A 213 15.37 -33.58 -6.76
C ALA A 213 15.29 -32.63 -7.85
N GLY A 214 16.38 -31.89 -7.93
CA GLY A 214 16.66 -31.03 -9.08
C GLY A 214 15.80 -29.81 -9.02
N ASP A 215 14.85 -29.78 -8.07
CA ASP A 215 14.03 -28.72 -7.52
C ASP A 215 14.70 -27.47 -7.38
N THR A 216 15.10 -27.15 -6.15
CA THR A 216 15.98 -26.11 -5.48
C THR A 216 15.38 -25.48 -4.22
N PHE A 217 14.32 -25.79 -3.46
CA PHE A 217 13.30 -24.91 -2.65
C PHE A 217 13.80 -23.90 -1.75
N GLY A 218 13.47 -22.75 -1.24
CA GLY A 218 14.65 -21.97 -0.70
C GLY A 218 15.47 -20.94 -1.49
N ARG A 219 16.15 -21.12 -2.61
CA ARG A 219 16.21 -20.23 -3.72
C ARG A 219 15.54 -18.99 -3.76
N SER A 220 14.82 -18.73 -2.72
CA SER A 220 14.28 -17.55 -2.28
C SER A 220 13.51 -17.43 -0.97
N VAL A 221 12.85 -16.39 -0.45
CA VAL A 221 11.96 -16.31 0.79
C VAL A 221 11.47 -14.82 0.74
N SER A 222 10.51 -14.17 1.43
CA SER A 222 10.01 -12.90 2.13
C SER A 222 8.74 -12.89 2.84
N ALA A 223 8.41 -11.63 3.26
CA ALA A 223 7.13 -11.27 3.66
C ALA A 223 6.08 -11.90 2.95
N ALA A 224 4.96 -11.38 3.18
CA ALA A 224 3.75 -11.50 2.50
C ALA A 224 2.80 -10.50 3.10
N GLY A 225 3.13 -9.79 4.22
CA GLY A 225 2.16 -9.07 5.02
C GLY A 225 1.03 -10.02 5.45
N ASP A 226 -0.04 -9.53 6.10
CA ASP A 226 -1.38 -10.18 6.39
C ASP A 226 -2.37 -11.22 5.58
N VAL A 227 -2.07 -12.30 4.73
CA VAL A 227 -2.93 -13.32 3.89
C VAL A 227 -3.97 -14.26 4.36
N ASN A 228 -4.18 -14.54 5.59
CA ASN A 228 -5.33 -15.18 6.06
C ASN A 228 -5.90 -14.10 7.02
N ASN A 229 -5.47 -12.84 7.67
CA ASN A 229 -5.83 -11.81 8.92
C ASN A 229 -6.32 -12.22 10.35
N ASP A 230 -5.43 -12.57 11.18
CA ASP A 230 -5.78 -13.10 12.43
C ASP A 230 -5.29 -12.12 13.39
N GLY A 231 -4.08 -11.65 13.18
CA GLY A 231 -3.57 -10.33 13.34
C GLY A 231 -2.07 -10.53 13.40
N ALA A 232 -1.52 -11.26 12.44
CA ALA A 232 -0.26 -11.91 12.71
C ALA A 232 -0.07 -12.97 11.64
N GLY A 233 1.12 -12.91 11.28
CA GLY A 233 1.36 -12.96 9.91
C GLY A 233 1.41 -14.24 9.16
N ASP A 234 2.26 -14.42 8.17
CA ASP A 234 2.49 -15.63 7.51
C ASP A 234 3.82 -15.58 6.81
N ILE A 235 4.04 -16.51 5.87
CA ILE A 235 5.17 -16.71 5.03
C ILE A 235 5.02 -17.35 3.68
N ILE A 236 5.93 -17.43 2.64
CA ILE A 236 6.05 -17.74 1.20
C ILE A 236 6.91 -19.07 0.71
N VAL A 237 6.98 -20.14 -0.13
CA VAL A 237 8.28 -20.87 -0.50
C VAL A 237 8.38 -20.65 -1.98
N GLY A 238 9.41 -20.09 -2.60
CA GLY A 238 10.35 -20.29 -3.67
C GLY A 238 10.91 -21.68 -3.82
N ALA A 239 11.19 -21.89 -5.04
CA ALA A 239 11.15 -23.13 -5.70
C ALA A 239 11.74 -23.12 -7.16
N PRO A 240 12.71 -22.47 -7.77
CA PRO A 240 13.08 -22.69 -9.21
C PRO A 240 13.24 -23.99 -10.27
N GLY A 241 13.82 -25.18 -10.14
CA GLY A 241 13.80 -26.37 -10.89
C GLY A 241 13.38 -27.80 -10.36
N HIS A 242 12.24 -28.17 -9.79
CA HIS A 242 11.47 -29.44 -9.93
C HIS A 242 10.74 -29.75 -11.19
N THR A 243 10.98 -30.87 -11.88
CA THR A 243 10.20 -31.32 -13.09
C THR A 243 10.56 -30.64 -14.41
N LEU A 244 11.83 -30.37 -14.84
CA LEU A 244 12.20 -29.44 -16.00
C LEU A 244 12.24 -27.84 -15.79
N ASN A 245 13.09 -26.93 -15.28
CA ASN A 245 12.85 -25.54 -14.74
C ASN A 245 11.37 -24.72 -14.61
N THR A 246 10.20 -25.29 -15.00
CA THR A 246 8.79 -25.08 -14.70
C THR A 246 8.47 -24.19 -13.55
N GLY A 247 8.30 -24.83 -12.39
CA GLY A 247 8.65 -24.30 -11.16
C GLY A 247 7.82 -24.46 -9.94
N ARG A 248 7.91 -23.78 -8.84
CA ARG A 248 6.73 -23.68 -7.90
C ARG A 248 6.90 -22.33 -7.20
N ALA A 249 5.92 -21.86 -6.46
CA ALA A 249 5.79 -21.87 -4.98
C ALA A 249 4.79 -22.53 -4.16
N TYR A 250 4.34 -22.16 -3.02
CA TYR A 250 3.69 -23.07 -2.04
C TYR A 250 3.74 -22.04 -0.95
N VAL A 251 2.64 -21.81 -0.24
CA VAL A 251 1.79 -21.01 0.85
C VAL A 251 1.84 -21.57 2.27
N TYR A 252 2.17 -20.90 3.32
CA TYR A 252 2.44 -21.44 4.62
C TYR A 252 1.92 -20.21 5.51
N PHE A 253 1.08 -20.48 6.51
CA PHE A 253 -0.02 -19.88 7.22
C PHE A 253 0.03 -20.05 8.69
N GLY A 254 0.11 -18.95 9.40
CA GLY A 254 -0.03 -18.78 10.78
C GLY A 254 -0.52 -19.93 11.68
N GLY A 255 -0.59 -19.57 12.92
CA GLY A 255 -1.58 -19.89 13.83
C GLY A 255 -0.92 -20.51 14.99
N SER A 256 -1.80 -20.73 15.95
CA SER A 256 -1.36 -21.75 16.88
C SER A 256 -1.21 -23.14 16.19
N GLY A 257 -1.44 -23.19 14.86
CA GLY A 257 -1.45 -24.36 14.00
C GLY A 257 -0.12 -24.65 13.29
N MET A 258 1.02 -23.93 13.46
CA MET A 258 2.05 -24.22 12.43
C MET A 258 2.58 -25.50 12.18
N ASP A 259 2.72 -25.69 10.86
CA ASP A 259 3.00 -27.00 10.45
C ASP A 259 3.74 -27.12 9.15
N SER A 260 3.76 -28.41 8.87
CA SER A 260 4.55 -29.03 7.89
C SER A 260 3.75 -29.14 6.60
N SER A 261 2.50 -28.79 6.43
CA SER A 261 1.69 -29.55 5.44
C SER A 261 0.77 -28.86 4.45
N ALA A 262 0.94 -29.27 3.17
CA ALA A 262 0.61 -28.45 2.01
C ALA A 262 -0.79 -28.15 1.72
N ASP A 263 -1.38 -27.23 2.44
CA ASP A 263 -2.57 -26.54 2.08
C ASP A 263 -2.54 -26.12 0.61
N VAL A 264 -1.49 -25.59 -0.01
CA VAL A 264 -1.73 -24.88 -1.32
C VAL A 264 -0.68 -25.01 -2.44
N THR A 265 -0.96 -25.72 -3.49
CA THR A 265 0.11 -26.17 -4.39
C THR A 265 0.19 -25.59 -5.76
N MET A 266 0.43 -24.28 -5.88
CA MET A 266 0.37 -23.51 -7.14
C MET A 266 0.94 -23.76 -8.56
N SER A 267 0.88 -22.96 -9.68
CA SER A 267 1.82 -23.33 -10.81
C SER A 267 2.19 -22.32 -11.92
N GLY A 268 3.43 -22.44 -12.42
CA GLY A 268 4.01 -21.99 -13.72
C GLY A 268 3.25 -22.69 -14.85
N ASP A 269 3.22 -22.12 -16.07
CA ASP A 269 2.18 -22.48 -17.06
C ASP A 269 2.71 -23.07 -18.44
N THR A 270 4.01 -23.08 -18.72
CA THR A 270 4.72 -23.48 -20.06
C THR A 270 6.04 -24.34 -19.85
N THR A 271 6.91 -25.28 -20.62
CA THR A 271 8.58 -25.75 -20.82
C THR A 271 10.10 -25.09 -21.11
N GLU A 272 10.91 -24.61 -20.07
CA GLU A 272 11.94 -23.54 -19.87
C GLU A 272 11.71 -22.33 -18.96
N CYS A 273 10.56 -21.98 -18.34
CA CYS A 273 9.97 -21.08 -17.25
C CYS A 273 10.88 -20.58 -16.13
N TYR A 274 10.88 -20.87 -14.85
CA TYR A 274 11.77 -20.23 -13.82
C TYR A 274 10.80 -19.69 -12.49
N PHE A 275 9.39 -19.80 -12.40
CA PHE A 275 8.11 -19.10 -11.65
C PHE A 275 8.63 -18.81 -10.20
N GLY A 276 8.69 -17.85 -9.29
CA GLY A 276 9.71 -18.03 -8.19
C GLY A 276 11.11 -17.52 -8.22
N PHE A 277 11.96 -17.36 -9.23
CA PHE A 277 13.11 -16.43 -9.02
C PHE A 277 13.09 -15.23 -8.24
N SER A 278 12.05 -14.88 -7.71
CA SER A 278 11.93 -13.83 -6.77
C SER A 278 10.79 -13.89 -6.00
N VAL A 279 10.58 -13.42 -4.83
CA VAL A 279 9.27 -13.01 -4.16
C VAL A 279 9.74 -11.61 -3.51
N SER A 280 8.98 -10.51 -2.77
CA SER A 280 8.70 -9.67 -1.30
C SER A 280 7.23 -9.17 -1.16
N ASN A 281 6.42 -8.44 -0.23
CA ASN A 281 5.05 -8.80 0.73
C ASN A 281 3.74 -8.24 0.37
N ALA A 282 2.28 -8.52 -0.04
CA ALA A 282 1.00 -7.65 -1.05
C ALA A 282 0.48 -5.99 -1.08
N GLY A 283 0.96 -4.79 -0.52
CA GLY A 283 0.64 -4.03 0.71
C GLY A 283 -0.77 -3.61 0.20
N ASP A 284 -1.70 -2.78 0.57
CA ASP A 284 -3.14 -3.01 0.15
C ASP A 284 -3.63 -3.39 -1.41
N VAL A 285 -3.14 -4.08 -2.51
CA VAL A 285 -3.62 -3.91 -4.02
C VAL A 285 -5.03 -3.70 -4.47
N ASP A 286 -6.11 -3.96 -3.83
CA ASP A 286 -7.41 -4.24 -4.47
C ASP A 286 -8.56 -3.81 -3.58
N GLY A 287 -8.48 -3.18 -2.44
CA GLY A 287 -9.68 -2.62 -1.71
C GLY A 287 -10.35 -3.35 -0.62
N ASP A 288 -10.29 -4.68 -0.52
CA ASP A 288 -10.99 -5.32 0.60
C ASP A 288 -10.55 -5.22 2.20
N SER A 289 -9.28 -5.28 2.75
CA SER A 289 -8.12 -4.68 3.54
C SER A 289 -6.80 -5.58 3.74
N TYR A 290 -6.38 -6.55 2.85
CA TYR A 290 -6.05 -8.09 2.83
C TYR A 290 -4.85 -8.15 2.02
N ALA A 291 -3.74 -8.16 2.78
CA ALA A 291 -2.40 -8.13 2.36
C ALA A 291 -2.20 -8.75 0.79
N ASP A 292 -1.21 -8.69 -0.14
CA ASP A 292 -1.15 -9.66 -1.29
C ASP A 292 0.10 -10.27 -2.04
N VAL A 293 0.26 -10.97 -3.19
CA VAL A 293 1.36 -12.00 -3.27
C VAL A 293 2.31 -12.14 -4.51
N ILE A 294 3.29 -11.33 -4.95
CA ILE A 294 3.79 -11.20 -6.36
C ILE A 294 4.31 -12.29 -7.17
N ILE A 295 4.35 -12.76 -8.43
CA ILE A 295 5.38 -13.84 -8.71
C ILE A 295 6.33 -13.11 -9.63
N GLY A 296 7.66 -13.04 -9.38
CA GLY A 296 8.66 -13.19 -10.34
C GLY A 296 8.60 -14.45 -11.20
N ALA A 297 9.50 -14.32 -12.11
CA ALA A 297 9.53 -14.78 -13.45
C ALA A 297 10.64 -14.85 -14.50
N CYS A 298 11.91 -14.80 -14.30
CA CYS A 298 12.85 -14.71 -15.32
C CYS A 298 12.88 -15.14 -16.87
N GLY A 299 12.84 -16.25 -17.55
CA GLY A 299 13.48 -16.44 -18.85
C GLY A 299 12.57 -17.10 -19.76
N ASN A 300 13.09 -17.89 -20.75
CA ASN A 300 12.69 -18.71 -21.95
C ASN A 300 12.34 -17.63 -22.97
N ASP A 301 13.18 -17.06 -23.79
CA ASP A 301 12.99 -15.94 -24.56
C ASP A 301 12.10 -15.69 -25.81
N THR A 302 10.93 -16.28 -26.01
CA THR A 302 10.36 -16.11 -27.37
C THR A 302 9.50 -14.87 -27.53
N THR A 303 8.86 -14.31 -26.46
CA THR A 303 7.86 -13.23 -26.68
C THR A 303 8.00 -12.05 -25.80
N SER A 304 7.84 -12.32 -24.50
CA SER A 304 7.86 -11.37 -23.45
C SER A 304 8.06 -12.11 -22.02
N SER A 305 9.01 -11.71 -21.16
CA SER A 305 9.26 -12.34 -19.88
C SER A 305 8.34 -12.13 -18.71
N ASN A 306 7.89 -12.84 -17.67
CA ASN A 306 6.64 -12.40 -16.97
C ASN A 306 6.57 -11.92 -15.51
N ALA A 307 5.59 -11.35 -14.95
CA ALA A 307 5.30 -11.23 -13.51
C ALA A 307 3.98 -11.78 -13.23
N TYR A 308 3.36 -11.91 -12.09
CA TYR A 308 1.97 -12.43 -12.01
C TYR A 308 1.53 -11.93 -10.65
N ILE A 309 0.22 -11.77 -10.41
CA ILE A 309 -0.72 -10.99 -9.47
C ILE A 309 -1.87 -11.73 -8.59
N PHE A 310 -1.93 -11.85 -7.29
CA PHE A 310 -2.48 -13.03 -6.62
C PHE A 310 -2.69 -12.37 -5.23
N MET A 311 -3.95 -11.99 -5.01
CA MET A 311 -4.87 -11.48 -4.04
C MET A 311 -5.63 -12.18 -2.96
N GLY A 312 -5.76 -11.48 -1.86
CA GLY A 312 -6.18 -12.10 -0.67
C GLY A 312 -7.63 -12.74 -0.81
N GLY A 313 -8.13 -13.49 0.19
CA GLY A 313 -9.54 -13.95 0.26
C GLY A 313 -9.85 -14.91 1.47
N ALA A 314 -11.07 -15.16 1.94
CA ALA A 314 -11.17 -16.10 3.11
C ALA A 314 -10.81 -17.57 2.82
N SER A 315 -10.23 -17.98 1.67
CA SER A 315 -9.80 -19.36 1.35
C SER A 315 -8.94 -19.39 0.09
N MET A 316 -7.61 -19.37 0.30
CA MET A 316 -6.72 -18.86 -0.73
C MET A 316 -6.94 -19.41 -2.08
N ASP A 317 -6.65 -18.57 -3.08
CA ASP A 317 -6.75 -19.10 -4.37
C ASP A 317 -5.50 -18.88 -5.20
N SER A 318 -5.59 -19.88 -6.03
CA SER A 318 -4.59 -20.37 -6.86
C SER A 318 -4.41 -19.61 -8.04
N LEU A 319 -5.50 -19.22 -8.69
CA LEU A 319 -5.82 -19.13 -10.13
C LEU A 319 -5.30 -17.93 -10.81
N ILE A 320 -5.42 -17.75 -12.20
CA ILE A 320 -4.89 -16.53 -12.98
C ILE A 320 -5.76 -15.31 -13.11
N ASP A 321 -6.25 -14.60 -12.07
CA ASP A 321 -6.42 -13.10 -12.14
C ASP A 321 -5.67 -12.29 -13.30
N GLU A 322 -4.48 -11.64 -13.24
CA GLU A 322 -3.96 -10.59 -14.21
C GLU A 322 -2.58 -10.54 -14.96
N THR A 323 -2.41 -10.04 -16.19
CA THR A 323 -1.18 -10.42 -16.98
C THR A 323 -0.02 -9.43 -17.16
N LEU A 324 0.63 -8.94 -16.10
CA LEU A 324 1.73 -7.89 -16.12
C LEU A 324 2.89 -7.86 -17.25
N LEU A 325 2.83 -7.23 -18.44
CA LEU A 325 3.78 -7.42 -19.54
C LEU A 325 5.01 -6.47 -19.54
N GLY A 326 6.13 -7.02 -19.99
CA GLY A 326 7.11 -6.26 -20.82
C GLY A 326 6.89 -6.19 -22.34
N GLU A 327 7.24 -4.99 -22.82
CA GLU A 327 7.87 -4.43 -24.10
C GLU A 327 8.91 -5.09 -25.22
N ASN A 328 10.27 -5.44 -25.18
CA ASN A 328 11.27 -6.14 -26.17
C ASN A 328 12.08 -7.46 -25.78
N VAL A 329 12.84 -8.02 -26.78
CA VAL A 329 13.66 -9.21 -26.63
C VAL A 329 15.10 -9.04 -26.04
N GLY A 330 15.55 -9.90 -25.15
CA GLY A 330 16.76 -9.82 -24.30
C GLY A 330 16.53 -9.50 -22.84
N SER A 331 15.53 -8.76 -22.25
CA SER A 331 15.14 -8.19 -20.87
C SER A 331 15.54 -8.71 -19.61
N TYR A 332 14.85 -9.54 -18.94
CA TYR A 332 15.22 -10.24 -17.73
C TYR A 332 14.23 -9.79 -16.68
N PHE A 333 13.07 -9.09 -16.97
CA PHE A 333 12.04 -8.23 -16.17
C PHE A 333 11.82 -8.86 -14.70
N GLY A 334 11.61 -8.54 -13.45
CA GLY A 334 11.52 -9.62 -12.24
C GLY A 334 12.62 -10.42 -11.81
N TYR A 335 13.71 -10.53 -12.51
CA TYR A 335 14.91 -10.33 -11.80
C TYR A 335 14.78 -9.70 -10.57
N SER A 336 13.87 -8.89 -10.13
CA SER A 336 13.96 -7.94 -9.09
C SER A 336 12.61 -7.33 -8.65
N VAL A 337 11.98 -7.66 -7.54
CA VAL A 337 10.93 -6.94 -6.85
C VAL A 337 11.08 -6.57 -5.36
N SER A 338 10.28 -5.89 -4.52
CA SER A 338 10.05 -5.53 -2.94
C SER A 338 8.81 -5.05 -2.57
N ASP A 339 8.46 -4.93 -1.15
CA ASP A 339 7.71 -3.85 -0.32
C ASP A 339 7.28 -2.50 -0.80
N ALA A 340 6.00 -2.06 -1.21
CA ALA A 340 5.23 -1.07 -2.08
C ALA A 340 4.02 -0.75 -1.34
N GLY A 341 3.61 -1.04 -0.07
CA GLY A 341 3.04 -0.20 1.18
C GLY A 341 2.14 1.28 1.26
N ASP A 342 2.45 2.70 1.31
CA ASP A 342 1.71 4.08 0.67
C ASP A 342 2.42 5.27 -0.48
N LEU A 343 2.68 5.49 -1.92
CA LEU A 343 3.46 6.55 -3.01
C LEU A 343 2.64 7.78 -3.76
N ASN A 344 1.36 8.34 -3.56
CA ASN A 344 0.25 9.26 -4.31
C ASN A 344 -1.15 9.69 -3.58
N ASP A 345 -1.65 9.19 -2.43
CA ASP A 345 -2.82 9.03 -1.42
C ASP A 345 -4.30 8.49 -1.69
N ASP A 346 -4.61 7.20 -1.98
CA ASP A 346 -5.96 6.62 -2.29
C ASP A 346 -6.51 5.51 -1.28
N ASN A 347 -5.72 4.99 -0.27
CA ASN A 347 -5.89 3.70 0.51
C ASN A 347 -5.93 2.28 -0.14
N TYR A 348 -5.18 2.38 -1.16
CA TYR A 348 -4.38 1.66 -2.14
C TYR A 348 -2.63 1.58 -2.43
N ALA A 349 -1.67 1.17 -1.52
CA ALA A 349 -0.36 0.62 -1.33
C ALA A 349 0.22 0.39 -2.74
N ASP A 350 1.47 0.25 -3.14
CA ASP A 350 2.18 -0.16 -4.36
C ASP A 350 3.32 -1.32 -4.51
N VAL A 351 4.17 -1.55 -5.70
CA VAL A 351 4.49 -2.62 -6.81
C VAL A 351 5.63 -2.23 -7.67
N ILE A 352 7.03 -2.10 -7.41
CA ILE A 352 8.39 -1.93 -8.21
C ILE A 352 8.61 -2.84 -9.34
N VAL A 353 9.19 -2.76 -10.54
CA VAL A 353 9.90 -3.90 -11.09
C VAL A 353 11.34 -3.55 -11.27
N GLY A 354 12.30 -4.35 -10.84
CA GLY A 354 13.66 -4.62 -11.22
C GLY A 354 13.83 -4.78 -12.69
N ALA A 355 15.00 -4.64 -13.25
CA ALA A 355 15.38 -5.24 -14.46
C ALA A 355 16.80 -5.22 -15.14
N TYR A 356 17.74 -6.13 -15.13
CA TYR A 356 19.13 -6.13 -15.45
C TYR A 356 19.71 -5.96 -16.90
N ARG A 357 19.26 -6.48 -18.05
CA ARG A 357 20.05 -6.52 -19.24
C ARG A 357 19.52 -5.72 -20.49
N ILE A 358 18.50 -4.82 -20.58
CA ILE A 358 18.07 -3.60 -21.56
C ILE A 358 18.91 -2.58 -22.20
N GLY A 359 19.32 -2.77 -23.51
CA GLY A 359 20.21 -1.97 -24.42
C GLY A 359 21.82 -2.11 -24.47
N SER A 360 22.53 -3.26 -24.18
CA SER A 360 23.95 -3.74 -23.88
C SER A 360 24.70 -3.92 -22.54
N GLY A 361 24.01 -3.64 -21.50
CA GLY A 361 24.35 -2.98 -20.25
C GLY A 361 23.45 -1.98 -19.39
N VAL A 362 22.95 -0.71 -19.72
CA VAL A 362 21.86 0.37 -19.29
C VAL A 362 21.00 -0.09 -18.16
N GLY A 363 19.71 -0.47 -18.28
CA GLY A 363 19.07 -1.00 -17.05
C GLY A 363 17.83 -0.37 -16.50
N ARG A 364 16.67 -0.90 -16.21
CA ARG A 364 15.42 -0.09 -16.04
C ARG A 364 14.91 -0.27 -14.63
N ALA A 365 13.81 0.29 -14.14
CA ALA A 365 12.68 -0.02 -13.21
C ALA A 365 11.36 0.36 -13.70
N TYR A 366 10.24 0.07 -13.22
CA TYR A 366 8.90 0.64 -13.73
C TYR A 366 8.18 0.77 -12.40
N ILE A 367 7.07 1.47 -12.29
CA ILE A 367 6.11 2.02 -11.23
C ILE A 367 4.65 1.87 -11.58
N TYR A 368 3.88 1.10 -10.91
CA TYR A 368 2.65 0.50 -11.36
C TYR A 368 2.16 0.40 -9.86
N PHE A 369 1.07 1.20 -9.49
CA PHE A 369 0.04 1.87 -8.56
C PHE A 369 -1.37 1.21 -8.39
N GLY A 370 -1.88 0.99 -7.20
CA GLY A 370 -3.22 0.70 -6.84
C GLY A 370 -4.36 1.08 -7.84
N GLY A 371 -5.41 0.27 -7.81
CA GLY A 371 -6.64 0.58 -8.55
C GLY A 371 -7.70 -0.50 -8.50
N VAL A 372 -8.83 -0.24 -7.84
CA VAL A 372 -10.13 -1.02 -7.82
C VAL A 372 -10.52 -1.49 -9.24
N ASN A 373 -9.93 -0.86 -10.27
CA ASN A 373 -9.75 -1.60 -11.50
C ASN A 373 -8.41 -1.35 -12.28
N MET A 374 -7.30 -2.05 -12.04
CA MET A 374 -6.16 -1.95 -12.99
C MET A 374 -6.49 -2.56 -14.35
N TYR A 375 -6.89 -1.78 -15.36
CA TYR A 375 -6.95 -2.41 -16.69
C TYR A 375 -5.85 -1.88 -17.65
N GLY A 376 -4.54 -1.89 -17.29
CA GLY A 376 -3.54 -2.34 -18.28
C GLY A 376 -2.55 -3.70 -18.18
N ASP A 377 -1.75 -4.60 -19.13
CA ASP A 377 -0.35 -4.62 -20.19
C ASP A 377 1.12 -3.63 -20.60
N THR A 378 1.60 -2.29 -20.24
CA THR A 378 2.32 -0.92 -20.69
C THR A 378 2.18 0.08 -19.52
N ALA A 379 3.32 0.77 -19.28
CA ALA A 379 3.77 1.80 -18.32
C ALA A 379 3.41 3.28 -18.24
N ALA A 380 2.63 3.81 -17.27
CA ALA A 380 3.02 5.01 -16.45
C ALA A 380 4.54 5.60 -16.39
N VAL A 381 5.52 5.36 -15.50
CA VAL A 381 6.83 6.12 -15.12
C VAL A 381 8.03 5.22 -15.32
N ALA A 382 8.58 5.76 -16.36
CA ALA A 382 9.80 5.32 -16.88
C ALA A 382 11.21 5.88 -16.52
N ILE A 383 11.79 5.62 -15.35
CA ILE A 383 13.18 6.08 -14.90
C ILE A 383 14.43 5.74 -15.81
N THR A 384 14.72 6.34 -16.96
CA THR A 384 15.96 5.84 -17.68
C THR A 384 17.20 6.32 -16.91
N GLY A 385 17.96 5.40 -16.33
CA GLY A 385 19.42 5.62 -16.33
C GLY A 385 20.06 6.19 -17.63
N GLU A 386 21.32 6.61 -17.52
CA GLU A 386 22.17 7.46 -18.34
C GLU A 386 23.04 6.82 -19.52
N THR A 387 24.18 6.10 -19.34
CA THR A 387 25.32 5.83 -20.31
C THR A 387 25.77 4.36 -20.34
N ALA A 388 26.40 3.58 -21.38
CA ALA A 388 26.96 2.11 -21.66
C ALA A 388 28.11 0.99 -20.89
N GLY A 389 27.92 0.01 -19.91
CA GLY A 389 28.35 -0.56 -18.53
C GLY A 389 27.43 -0.71 -17.15
N ASN A 390 26.47 0.13 -16.48
CA ASN A 390 25.51 0.13 -15.18
C ASN A 390 25.18 -1.07 -14.22
N TYR A 391 24.05 -1.60 -14.52
CA TYR A 391 23.44 -2.86 -14.18
C TYR A 391 22.37 -2.34 -13.37
N LEU A 392 21.93 -1.11 -13.41
CA LEU A 392 20.94 -0.52 -12.51
C LEU A 392 19.90 -1.59 -11.78
N GLY A 393 18.86 -1.55 -10.96
CA GLY A 393 17.62 -2.32 -11.28
C GLY A 393 17.49 -3.54 -10.48
N ARG A 394 18.74 -3.94 -10.18
CA ARG A 394 19.50 -5.29 -9.99
C ARG A 394 18.62 -5.51 -9.02
N SER A 395 19.15 -4.92 -8.03
CA SER A 395 18.55 -4.59 -6.86
C SER A 395 17.82 -3.60 -6.22
N VAL A 396 16.65 -4.01 -6.07
CA VAL A 396 15.55 -3.16 -5.73
C VAL A 396 14.99 -3.09 -4.37
N SER A 397 15.12 -2.61 -3.10
CA SER A 397 14.47 -2.79 -1.59
C SER A 397 13.40 -1.99 -1.17
N SER A 398 12.21 -2.20 -0.17
CA SER A 398 11.04 -1.30 0.68
C SER A 398 11.25 0.05 1.40
N ALA A 399 10.91 1.60 1.10
CA ALA A 399 11.48 3.22 1.78
C ALA A 399 11.37 3.83 3.59
N GLY A 400 10.39 3.56 4.67
CA GLY A 400 8.91 3.28 5.18
C GLY A 400 8.20 4.47 5.67
N ASP A 401 9.11 5.24 6.23
CA ASP A 401 9.24 6.68 6.32
C ASP A 401 10.64 7.59 6.52
N VAL A 402 11.83 7.63 5.72
CA VAL A 402 13.11 8.64 5.64
C VAL A 402 13.08 10.13 5.63
N ASN A 403 12.03 10.74 5.18
CA ASN A 403 12.00 12.21 5.30
C ASN A 403 10.67 12.25 6.17
N ASN A 404 9.67 11.23 6.50
CA ASN A 404 8.16 11.15 7.27
C ASN A 404 6.69 11.40 6.75
N ASP A 405 6.23 11.32 5.53
CA ASP A 405 5.28 12.30 4.93
C ASP A 405 3.89 11.86 4.76
N GLY A 406 3.68 10.57 5.04
CA GLY A 406 2.32 10.08 5.24
C GLY A 406 1.91 8.93 4.29
N PHE A 407 2.80 8.66 3.41
CA PHE A 407 2.73 8.17 2.05
C PHE A 407 4.29 7.87 2.08
N ALA A 408 4.74 6.80 1.54
CA ALA A 408 5.63 5.77 1.95
C ALA A 408 7.04 6.08 1.14
N ASP A 409 8.04 5.29 0.66
CA ASP A 409 9.23 5.38 -0.16
C ASP A 409 9.75 3.84 -0.64
N VAL A 410 10.88 3.35 -1.24
CA VAL A 410 11.28 2.40 -2.40
C VAL A 410 12.83 2.87 -2.35
N ILE A 411 13.99 2.09 -2.29
CA ILE A 411 15.46 2.52 -2.67
C ILE A 411 16.20 2.34 -4.08
N VAL A 412 17.26 2.51 -4.81
CA VAL A 412 17.76 1.86 -6.18
C VAL A 412 19.11 1.11 -6.16
N GLY A 413 19.50 -0.13 -6.27
CA GLY A 413 20.88 -0.41 -6.75
C GLY A 413 21.36 -0.17 -8.28
N SER A 414 22.60 0.23 -8.49
CA SER A 414 23.42 0.09 -9.67
C SER A 414 24.92 -0.45 -9.90
N PHE A 415 25.42 -1.55 -9.21
CA PHE A 415 26.67 -2.28 -9.54
C PHE A 415 27.87 -2.02 -10.31
N GLY A 416 27.73 -1.10 -11.27
CA GLY A 416 29.07 -0.63 -11.45
C GLY A 416 29.45 0.68 -11.60
N TYR A 417 28.90 1.78 -11.22
CA TYR A 417 29.24 3.07 -11.79
C TYR A 417 30.54 3.66 -11.87
N ASN A 418 30.82 4.28 -13.05
CA ASN A 418 32.21 4.74 -13.63
C ASN A 418 33.63 3.85 -14.02
N SER A 419 33.90 2.60 -14.80
CA SER A 419 34.67 1.04 -14.61
C SER A 419 34.35 -0.54 -13.75
N THR A 420 33.37 -1.07 -12.78
CA THR A 420 32.50 -0.79 -11.42
C THR A 420 32.25 0.58 -10.26
N THR A 421 32.79 1.80 -9.74
CA THR A 421 32.47 2.69 -8.47
C THR A 421 31.32 2.35 -7.60
N GLY A 422 30.25 2.90 -8.02
CA GLY A 422 29.03 2.64 -7.34
C GLY A 422 28.03 3.67 -7.41
N ARG A 423 26.79 3.63 -7.00
CA ARG A 423 25.91 4.74 -6.92
C ARG A 423 24.51 4.27 -6.46
N ALA A 424 23.81 4.05 -5.25
CA ALA A 424 22.22 3.90 -4.78
C ALA A 424 21.47 5.25 -4.89
N GLU A 425 20.69 5.74 -5.78
CA GLU A 425 19.59 6.74 -5.70
C GLU A 425 18.69 6.77 -4.58
N ILE A 426 17.84 7.84 -4.32
CA ILE A 426 16.50 8.10 -3.55
C ILE A 426 15.07 8.38 -4.21
N TYR A 427 13.63 8.01 -3.99
CA TYR A 427 11.98 7.93 -4.85
C TYR A 427 10.70 8.66 -4.44
N PHE A 428 10.86 9.89 -4.00
CA PHE A 428 10.48 10.52 -2.80
C PHE A 428 9.08 10.63 -3.08
N GLY A 429 8.18 9.85 -2.56
CA GLY A 429 7.03 9.71 -3.41
C GLY A 429 6.22 11.02 -3.56
N GLY A 430 5.06 10.95 -4.19
CA GLY A 430 4.48 12.20 -4.65
C GLY A 430 3.15 11.89 -5.27
N ALA A 431 2.43 12.98 -5.58
CA ALA A 431 1.19 12.70 -6.29
C ALA A 431 1.56 12.05 -7.68
N GLU A 432 2.77 12.31 -8.25
CA GLU A 432 3.23 11.51 -9.44
C GLU A 432 4.75 11.36 -9.66
N VAL A 433 5.18 10.07 -9.71
CA VAL A 433 6.58 9.81 -9.26
C VAL A 433 7.47 10.60 -10.19
N ASN A 434 8.51 11.41 -9.77
CA ASN A 434 9.47 12.54 -10.39
C ASN A 434 10.55 11.91 -11.37
N ILE A 435 11.06 12.06 -12.83
CA ILE A 435 12.24 11.50 -13.98
C ILE A 435 13.90 11.43 -13.80
N GLY A 436 14.72 12.52 -13.43
CA GLY A 436 16.20 12.72 -12.81
C GLY A 436 16.60 13.14 -11.23
N ALA A 437 17.83 13.05 -10.58
CA ALA A 437 18.41 12.74 -9.15
C ALA A 437 18.27 13.90 -8.09
N ASP A 438 17.16 14.06 -7.33
CA ASP A 438 16.77 14.62 -6.03
C ASP A 438 17.99 14.60 -4.97
N VAL A 439 18.30 13.59 -4.19
CA VAL A 439 19.33 13.28 -3.14
C VAL A 439 20.10 12.40 -4.07
N THR A 440 21.23 12.62 -4.94
CA THR A 440 22.56 11.75 -5.34
C THR A 440 23.90 11.17 -4.61
N LEU A 441 24.08 9.83 -4.37
CA LEU A 441 25.15 9.15 -3.60
C LEU A 441 26.55 8.65 -4.11
N ASN A 442 27.56 8.56 -3.26
CA ASN A 442 28.81 7.91 -3.56
C ASN A 442 28.89 6.75 -2.45
N GLY A 443 29.51 5.57 -2.45
CA GLY A 443 30.29 5.34 -1.25
C GLY A 443 31.70 5.72 -1.36
N GLU A 444 32.40 4.65 -1.04
CA GLU A 444 33.80 4.74 -0.88
C GLU A 444 34.78 4.06 -1.74
N THR A 445 34.90 3.01 -2.57
CA THR A 445 36.09 2.85 -3.42
C THR A 445 36.41 1.99 -4.77
N LEU A 446 37.52 2.16 -5.58
CA LEU A 446 37.88 1.24 -6.77
C LEU A 446 37.70 -0.34 -6.73
N ASN A 447 36.76 -1.01 -7.38
CA ASN A 447 36.35 -2.38 -7.29
C ASN A 447 36.04 -2.81 -5.86
N ASN A 448 35.07 -2.08 -5.31
CA ASN A 448 34.25 -2.36 -4.13
C ASN A 448 32.76 -2.74 -4.08
N TYR A 449 32.10 -2.57 -5.21
CA TYR A 449 30.78 -2.74 -5.86
C TYR A 449 30.30 -1.48 -5.08
N PHE A 450 29.93 -0.23 -5.43
CA PHE A 450 28.73 0.40 -4.86
C PHE A 450 27.14 0.38 -5.44
N GLY A 451 26.03 -0.43 -5.25
CA GLY A 451 24.67 -0.83 -4.65
C GLY A 451 24.31 -2.28 -4.46
N ARG A 452 25.02 -3.31 -3.89
CA ARG A 452 24.66 -4.77 -4.17
C ARG A 452 23.34 -4.90 -3.89
N LEU A 453 23.46 -5.23 -2.71
CA LEU A 453 22.37 -5.80 -2.28
C LEU A 453 21.79 -4.69 -1.31
N VAL A 454 20.66 -3.86 -1.07
CA VAL A 454 20.03 -2.37 -1.05
C VAL A 454 18.60 -2.26 -0.34
N SER A 455 18.23 -1.48 0.69
CA SER A 455 17.15 -2.12 1.55
C SER A 455 16.27 -1.19 2.48
N ILE A 456 14.89 -0.94 2.83
CA ILE A 456 14.06 -0.39 4.10
C ILE A 456 14.60 -0.23 5.40
N ALA A 457 15.36 0.82 5.82
CA ALA A 457 15.94 0.56 7.08
C ALA A 457 14.60 0.68 7.81
N GLY A 458 13.28 1.01 8.05
CA GLY A 458 12.00 0.76 9.14
C GLY A 458 11.93 1.75 10.46
N ASP A 459 11.43 1.62 11.79
CA ASP A 459 11.86 2.46 13.12
C ASP A 459 13.16 2.56 14.30
N VAL A 460 14.44 3.26 14.47
CA VAL A 460 16.12 3.10 14.60
C VAL A 460 16.82 3.28 16.20
N ASN A 461 17.06 4.29 17.27
CA ASN A 461 16.84 5.95 17.71
C ASN A 461 15.60 6.58 18.51
N ASN A 462 14.31 6.93 18.23
CA ASN A 462 13.00 7.06 17.39
C ASN A 462 13.03 8.50 17.34
N ASP A 463 13.08 8.96 16.13
CA ASP A 463 12.66 10.27 15.90
C ASP A 463 11.10 10.11 15.94
N GLY A 464 10.50 8.91 15.49
CA GLY A 464 9.29 8.50 14.56
C GLY A 464 8.92 8.54 12.92
N PHE A 465 9.31 9.25 11.78
CA PHE A 465 9.80 8.98 10.36
C PHE A 465 10.06 7.39 10.10
N ASP A 466 11.15 6.74 9.56
CA ASP A 466 11.71 5.36 9.76
C ASP A 466 13.49 5.29 9.63
N ASP A 467 14.76 4.99 8.93
CA ASP A 467 15.85 5.54 7.54
C ASP A 467 16.29 4.93 5.88
N VAL A 468 16.99 3.98 5.16
CA VAL A 468 16.95 2.58 4.38
C VAL A 468 17.92 0.93 4.76
N ILE A 469 19.34 0.42 5.12
CA ILE A 469 20.89 -0.03 5.08
C ILE A 469 22.24 -0.12 3.84
N VAL A 470 23.44 0.33 3.29
CA VAL A 470 23.97 0.20 1.71
C VAL A 470 25.18 -0.70 1.64
N GLY A 471 25.71 -1.72 0.91
CA GLY A 471 26.77 -2.70 1.04
C GLY A 471 27.31 -2.91 -0.23
N ALA A 472 28.60 -3.01 -0.07
CA ALA A 472 29.70 -2.89 -1.01
C ALA A 472 30.33 -4.08 -0.81
N PRO A 473 29.56 -5.00 -1.28
CA PRO A 473 30.20 -6.53 -0.74
C PRO A 473 31.68 -6.64 -1.28
N HIS A 474 32.24 -5.90 -2.25
CA HIS A 474 33.33 -5.98 -3.19
C HIS A 474 34.26 -4.86 -2.62
N TYR A 475 34.23 -4.09 -1.38
CA TYR A 475 35.41 -3.57 -0.30
C TYR A 475 38.22 -4.86 -0.38
N ASN A 476 39.40 -4.26 -0.80
CA ASN A 476 40.82 -4.34 -0.56
C ASN A 476 41.64 -5.77 -0.39
N SER A 477 41.67 -6.93 -1.25
CA SER A 477 41.65 -8.70 -1.03
C SER A 477 40.39 -9.98 -0.33
N ASN A 478 38.94 -9.80 -0.25
CA ASN A 478 37.40 -9.83 -0.08
C ASN A 478 36.91 -8.60 1.06
N THR A 479 37.45 -7.74 1.99
CA THR A 479 37.10 -7.68 3.49
C THR A 479 35.62 -7.58 3.95
N GLY A 480 35.08 -6.40 3.96
CA GLY A 480 33.70 -6.04 4.46
C GLY A 480 33.22 -4.71 4.95
N ARG A 481 32.14 -4.24 4.41
CA ARG A 481 31.55 -3.08 4.84
C ARG A 481 30.12 -2.99 4.43
N ALA A 482 29.45 -2.39 5.36
CA ALA A 482 28.08 -2.04 5.67
C ALA A 482 27.98 -0.85 6.29
N TYR A 483 27.93 0.34 5.61
CA TYR A 483 27.83 1.87 5.68
C TYR A 483 26.36 2.11 6.01
N VAL A 484 25.65 2.68 7.16
CA VAL A 484 24.21 3.35 7.63
C VAL A 484 23.90 4.95 7.19
N TYR A 485 23.25 5.87 6.29
CA TYR A 485 21.95 6.87 5.89
C TYR A 485 20.06 6.78 6.35
N TYR A 486 19.27 7.13 7.54
CA TYR A 486 19.10 7.74 9.09
C TYR A 486 18.25 8.98 8.82
N GLY A 487 16.98 8.81 8.47
CA GLY A 487 16.25 9.79 7.73
C GLY A 487 16.27 11.16 8.43
N SER A 488 15.69 12.21 7.87
CA SER A 488 15.80 13.64 8.27
C SER A 488 14.76 14.46 7.34
N SER A 489 14.30 15.73 7.46
CA SER A 489 13.23 16.22 6.44
C SER A 489 13.58 16.74 4.98
N ALA A 490 14.81 16.89 4.48
CA ALA A 490 15.38 17.38 3.11
C ALA A 490 16.38 16.48 2.03
N MET A 491 16.67 15.06 1.88
CA MET A 491 17.48 13.86 2.70
C MET A 491 19.07 13.77 2.77
N ASP A 492 20.28 13.85 3.72
CA ASP A 492 21.85 14.59 3.59
C ASP A 492 23.07 13.84 3.02
N SER A 493 24.14 14.08 2.02
CA SER A 493 25.45 13.34 1.28
C SER A 493 26.85 12.56 1.85
N THR A 494 27.17 11.46 2.64
CA THR A 494 27.77 11.29 4.05
C THR A 494 27.16 10.65 5.35
N ALA A 495 27.91 9.68 5.73
CA ALA A 495 27.49 8.89 6.81
C ALA A 495 28.33 8.85 8.10
N ASP A 496 27.56 8.64 9.14
CA ASP A 496 27.54 8.78 10.58
C ASP A 496 28.00 7.53 11.38
N VAL A 497 27.74 6.23 11.18
CA VAL A 497 28.38 5.19 12.09
C VAL A 497 29.01 4.11 11.27
N ILE A 498 30.36 3.75 10.94
CA ILE A 498 31.10 2.80 9.90
C ILE A 498 31.59 1.36 10.46
N LEU A 499 30.88 0.25 10.42
CA LEU A 499 31.04 -1.21 10.83
C LEU A 499 32.33 -1.97 10.14
N THR A 500 33.17 -2.91 10.53
CA THR A 500 34.08 -3.68 9.59
C THR A 500 33.94 -4.91 10.38
N GLY A 501 34.98 -5.67 10.33
CA GLY A 501 34.65 -7.06 10.47
C GLY A 501 35.80 -7.83 9.87
N GLU A 502 35.67 -9.13 9.75
CA GLU A 502 36.73 -9.66 10.65
C GLU A 502 37.96 -10.23 9.88
N GLY A 503 38.07 -10.05 8.55
CA GLY A 503 39.22 -10.61 7.77
C GLY A 503 39.19 -10.30 6.27
N VAL A 504 40.12 -10.94 5.49
CA VAL A 504 40.19 -11.00 3.98
C VAL A 504 39.45 -12.24 3.44
N ALA A 505 39.41 -12.58 2.12
CA ALA A 505 38.29 -13.25 1.39
C ALA A 505 36.86 -13.72 2.06
N ASN A 506 36.10 -13.25 3.15
CA ASN A 506 34.62 -12.68 3.51
C ASN A 506 33.21 -12.74 2.80
N TYR A 507 32.94 -12.50 1.51
CA TYR A 507 32.02 -11.57 0.83
C TYR A 507 31.45 -10.33 1.46
N PHE A 508 31.67 -9.84 2.65
CA PHE A 508 30.84 -8.93 3.32
C PHE A 508 29.61 -8.30 2.61
N GLY A 509 28.50 -8.26 3.16
CA GLY A 509 27.29 -8.33 2.59
C GLY A 509 26.70 -8.24 1.31
N VAL A 510 27.13 -9.04 0.38
CA VAL A 510 26.29 -9.81 -0.49
C VAL A 510 24.76 -9.38 -0.55
N SER A 511 23.52 -9.64 0.10
CA SER A 511 22.71 -9.95 1.45
C SER A 511 22.53 -9.29 2.86
N VAL A 512 21.83 -8.41 3.67
CA VAL A 512 21.05 -7.22 4.18
C VAL A 512 19.48 -6.79 4.17
N ALA A 513 18.66 -6.54 5.24
CA ALA A 513 17.26 -5.75 5.45
C ALA A 513 16.93 -5.60 6.99
N CYS A 514 15.81 -5.08 7.65
CA CYS A 514 14.87 -4.76 8.88
C CYS A 514 14.72 -5.87 9.66
N ALA A 515 15.70 -6.37 10.34
CA ALA A 515 15.49 -7.17 11.46
C ALA A 515 14.48 -6.89 12.45
N GLY A 516 13.82 -5.74 12.38
CA GLY A 516 13.12 -5.02 13.49
C GLY A 516 13.39 -5.46 14.94
N ASP A 517 13.04 -4.85 16.15
CA ASP A 517 12.70 -5.03 17.63
C ASP A 517 13.66 -5.80 18.31
N VAL A 518 14.85 -5.89 17.77
CA VAL A 518 15.57 -7.17 17.93
C VAL A 518 15.53 -7.45 19.41
N ASN A 519 15.23 -6.75 20.73
CA ASN A 519 15.56 -6.99 22.47
C ASN A 519 14.71 -6.57 23.72
N GLY A 520 13.55 -6.04 23.59
CA GLY A 520 12.47 -6.01 24.63
C GLY A 520 12.31 -4.57 25.20
N ASP A 521 13.11 -3.67 24.67
CA ASP A 521 13.29 -2.17 24.54
C ASP A 521 12.25 -1.17 23.58
N ASN A 522 11.24 -1.46 22.54
CA ASN A 522 10.36 -0.68 21.35
C ASN A 522 10.45 0.44 20.07
N TYR A 523 11.33 1.27 19.43
CA TYR A 523 12.32 1.27 18.28
C TYR A 523 12.11 -0.08 17.19
N LYS A 524 13.10 -0.84 16.66
CA LYS A 524 13.42 -2.09 15.76
C LYS A 524 14.95 -3.30 15.84
N ASP A 525 16.32 -3.70 15.38
CA ASP A 525 18.05 -3.43 15.24
C ASP A 525 19.08 -3.57 13.89
N VAL A 526 20.02 -4.39 13.30
CA VAL A 526 20.54 -4.51 11.90
C VAL A 526 21.37 -5.74 11.90
N ILE A 527 21.19 -6.97 11.23
CA ILE A 527 21.61 -8.43 10.81
C ILE A 527 22.34 -8.51 9.51
N VAL A 528 23.56 -9.14 9.50
CA VAL A 528 24.69 -9.19 8.55
C VAL A 528 25.71 -10.25 8.16
N GLY A 529 25.78 -10.82 7.00
CA GLY A 529 26.36 -12.05 6.64
C GLY A 529 27.33 -12.46 5.73
N ALA A 530 27.91 -13.63 5.68
CA ALA A 530 29.29 -13.99 5.42
C ALA A 530 29.84 -14.81 4.33
N TYR A 531 29.23 -15.12 3.18
CA TYR A 531 29.55 -16.12 2.26
C TYR A 531 30.46 -17.14 3.06
N GLY A 532 31.79 -17.10 3.46
CA GLY A 532 32.99 -17.86 2.90
C GLY A 532 34.23 -18.23 3.61
N ILE A 533 34.21 -17.80 4.84
CA ILE A 533 35.25 -17.87 5.84
C ILE A 533 35.58 -19.24 6.16
N GLY A 534 36.85 -19.57 6.05
CA GLY A 534 37.28 -20.93 6.31
C GLY A 534 37.13 -21.80 5.08
N SER A 535 36.80 -21.33 3.83
CA SER A 535 36.84 -22.13 2.56
C SER A 535 35.58 -22.13 1.71
N VAL A 536 34.52 -21.56 2.19
CA VAL A 536 33.17 -22.00 1.91
C VAL A 536 32.09 -22.56 2.98
N THR A 537 31.88 -23.33 4.25
CA THR A 537 31.06 -23.17 5.75
C THR A 537 29.97 -22.11 6.54
N GLY A 538 29.95 -20.71 6.58
CA GLY A 538 29.29 -19.33 6.28
C GLY A 538 29.31 -18.25 7.39
N ARG A 539 28.40 -17.32 7.74
CA ARG A 539 28.17 -16.17 8.73
C ARG A 539 27.18 -14.83 8.40
N ALA A 540 25.87 -14.48 8.08
CA ALA A 540 24.80 -13.31 8.68
C ALA A 540 25.25 -12.45 9.84
N TYR A 541 25.21 -11.31 10.61
CA TYR A 541 25.76 -10.98 12.04
C TYR A 541 24.86 -10.17 12.88
N ILE A 542 24.95 -9.97 14.28
CA ILE A 542 24.17 -9.23 15.45
C ILE A 542 24.71 -7.81 16.03
N TYR A 543 24.50 -6.64 15.51
CA TYR A 543 24.79 -5.33 16.20
C TYR A 543 23.65 -5.07 17.14
N TYR A 544 23.34 -4.81 18.46
CA TYR A 544 21.95 -4.23 18.96
C TYR A 544 21.48 -3.10 18.33
N GLY A 545 20.16 -2.52 18.61
CA GLY A 545 19.25 -1.26 18.20
C GLY A 545 19.33 0.04 19.03
N GLY A 546 19.24 1.29 18.39
CA GLY A 546 19.39 2.48 19.26
C GLY A 546 19.45 4.08 19.02
N ALA A 547 19.33 4.98 20.05
CA ALA A 547 19.49 6.52 19.99
C ALA A 547 20.61 7.42 19.17
N ALA A 548 21.80 7.00 18.66
CA ALA A 548 23.01 7.67 17.99
C ALA A 548 24.23 6.74 17.36
N MET A 549 24.00 5.79 16.46
CA MET A 549 24.40 4.33 16.31
C MET A 549 26.05 3.95 16.37
N ASP A 550 26.77 2.78 16.62
CA ASP A 550 28.31 2.45 17.00
C ASP A 550 29.13 1.50 16.02
N ASN A 551 30.21 0.74 16.39
CA ASN A 551 30.73 -0.36 15.51
C ASN A 551 31.30 -1.76 16.17
N GLU A 552 30.54 -2.69 16.83
CA GLU A 552 30.67 -3.90 17.69
C GLU A 552 29.49 -5.03 17.68
N VAL A 553 29.72 -6.37 18.16
CA VAL A 553 29.64 -7.96 17.70
C VAL A 553 29.14 -8.47 18.94
N ASP A 554 27.87 -8.10 19.14
CA ASP A 554 27.19 -8.89 20.08
C ASP A 554 27.30 -10.69 19.82
N VAL A 555 26.94 -11.82 18.81
CA VAL A 555 25.47 -12.25 17.76
C VAL A 555 25.83 -12.47 16.28
N MET A 556 27.13 -12.78 16.20
CA MET A 556 27.81 -13.53 15.19
C MET A 556 27.21 -14.93 15.01
N LEU A 557 26.51 -15.52 13.94
CA LEU A 557 25.96 -16.74 13.27
C LEU A 557 26.80 -17.69 12.47
N THR A 558 26.77 -19.04 12.77
CA THR A 558 27.78 -20.06 12.43
C THR A 558 27.33 -21.30 11.64
N GLY A 559 27.39 -21.81 10.35
CA GLY A 559 27.46 -23.18 9.69
C GLY A 559 28.20 -24.45 10.04
N GLU A 560 27.47 -25.56 10.19
CA GLU A 560 27.95 -26.91 10.67
C GLU A 560 28.77 -27.83 9.69
N GLY A 561 29.74 -27.37 8.86
CA GLY A 561 30.33 -28.27 7.78
C GLY A 561 31.28 -27.56 6.78
N THR A 562 31.50 -28.01 5.51
CA THR A 562 32.13 -27.28 4.29
C THR A 562 31.48 -27.49 2.84
N GLY A 563 30.61 -26.68 2.32
CA GLY A 563 30.00 -26.79 0.95
C GLY A 563 28.68 -25.96 0.74
N ASN A 564 28.21 -25.66 1.84
CA ASN A 564 27.19 -24.73 2.07
C ASN A 564 27.03 -23.28 1.72
N TYR A 565 27.53 -22.54 0.78
CA TYR A 565 27.08 -21.17 0.72
C TYR A 565 25.95 -20.44 1.78
N PHE A 566 26.07 -20.35 3.17
CA PHE A 566 25.36 -19.74 4.47
C PHE A 566 24.90 -18.42 4.75
N GLY A 567 24.25 -17.67 3.96
CA GLY A 567 23.75 -16.31 4.18
C GLY A 567 23.91 -15.74 2.74
N TYR A 568 23.96 -16.58 1.68
CA TYR A 568 23.87 -16.01 0.33
C TYR A 568 22.74 -15.20 0.22
N TYR A 569 21.47 -15.38 0.35
CA TYR A 569 20.54 -14.29 0.11
C TYR A 569 20.19 -13.93 1.57
N VAL A 570 19.22 -13.21 1.95
CA VAL A 570 19.12 -12.56 3.20
C VAL A 570 17.69 -11.73 3.07
N SER A 571 16.72 -11.58 4.05
CA SER A 571 15.66 -10.91 4.91
C SER A 571 15.44 -11.53 6.63
N GLY A 572 14.78 -11.12 7.77
CA GLY A 572 14.15 -12.00 8.89
C GLY A 572 12.58 -12.29 9.19
N ALA A 573 11.69 -12.41 10.10
CA ALA A 573 10.45 -13.32 9.85
C ALA A 573 9.46 -12.91 10.69
N GLY A 574 9.37 -11.67 11.07
CA GLY A 574 8.20 -11.52 11.80
C GLY A 574 7.43 -12.58 12.79
N ASP A 575 6.83 -12.29 13.86
CA ASP A 575 6.68 -13.11 15.07
C ASP A 575 6.09 -14.48 15.15
N VAL A 576 6.75 -15.61 14.72
CA VAL A 576 6.93 -17.15 14.58
C VAL A 576 6.25 -18.33 15.51
N ASN A 577 6.22 -18.40 16.93
CA ASN A 577 5.33 -18.93 18.16
C ASN A 577 4.11 -18.32 19.19
N ASN A 578 3.10 -17.38 19.15
CA ASN A 578 2.77 -16.22 20.08
C ASN A 578 3.36 -16.00 21.60
N ASP A 579 4.66 -15.61 21.91
CA ASP A 579 5.40 -14.45 22.74
C ASP A 579 5.50 -12.65 22.84
N SER A 580 5.72 -11.50 21.89
CA SER A 580 6.03 -9.88 21.57
C SER A 580 7.29 -8.86 20.76
N PHE A 581 8.67 -8.86 20.19
CA PHE A 581 10.12 -9.75 20.00
C PHE A 581 10.34 -10.55 18.74
N ASP A 582 10.90 -9.96 17.81
CA ASP A 582 10.85 -10.54 16.54
C ASP A 582 11.72 -11.77 16.23
N ASP A 583 12.01 -11.95 14.93
CA ASP A 583 12.92 -12.86 14.30
C ASP A 583 13.21 -12.68 12.64
N VAL A 584 13.84 -13.29 11.41
CA VAL A 584 15.18 -14.16 10.71
C VAL A 584 15.73 -15.65 10.48
N ILE A 585 16.37 -15.84 9.38
CA ILE A 585 16.25 -16.78 8.39
C ILE A 585 16.97 -16.07 7.33
N THR A 586 17.68 -16.77 6.51
CA THR A 586 18.81 -17.09 5.67
C THR A 586 18.80 -18.25 4.58
N GLY A 587 19.47 -18.65 3.55
CA GLY A 587 19.71 -20.07 3.16
C GLY A 587 20.62 -20.99 2.40
N ALA A 588 20.88 -22.17 2.94
CA ALA A 588 21.80 -23.36 2.51
C ALA A 588 21.77 -24.02 1.22
N HIS A 589 22.06 -23.35 0.21
CA HIS A 589 22.46 -23.70 -1.05
C HIS A 589 23.04 -24.92 -1.78
N GLY A 590 23.63 -25.72 -1.04
CA GLY A 590 24.57 -26.69 -1.50
C GLY A 590 24.53 -28.07 -0.79
N TYR A 591 23.88 -28.19 0.35
CA TYR A 591 23.86 -29.27 1.36
C TYR A 591 24.02 -30.66 0.87
N ASN A 592 25.11 -31.30 1.24
CA ASN A 592 25.29 -32.68 0.84
C ASN A 592 25.04 -32.76 -0.72
N SER A 593 25.51 -31.74 -1.53
CA SER A 593 25.54 -31.65 -3.04
C SER A 593 24.50 -30.81 -3.86
N PHE A 594 24.03 -29.62 -3.51
CA PHE A 594 23.08 -28.70 -4.25
C PHE A 594 21.65 -29.07 -4.10
N THR A 595 21.37 -29.86 -3.07
CA THR A 595 20.11 -30.06 -2.31
C THR A 595 19.15 -29.33 -1.38
N GLY A 596 19.14 -28.16 -0.93
CA GLY A 596 18.89 -27.64 0.41
C GLY A 596 18.43 -27.94 1.78
N ARG A 597 18.72 -26.94 2.68
CA ARG A 597 18.61 -26.51 4.16
C ARG A 597 18.26 -25.16 5.03
N ALA A 598 17.27 -24.32 4.91
CA ALA A 598 17.15 -22.86 5.25
C ALA A 598 17.00 -22.84 6.74
N TYR A 599 17.22 -22.08 7.80
CA TYR A 599 17.27 -22.07 9.29
C TYR A 599 16.20 -20.99 9.72
N VAL A 600 15.16 -20.74 10.52
CA VAL A 600 14.60 -19.28 10.79
C VAL A 600 14.67 -18.98 12.24
N PHE A 601 15.33 -18.09 12.96
CA PHE A 601 15.88 -18.00 14.36
C PHE A 601 15.07 -17.60 15.69
N PHE A 602 15.09 -18.27 16.93
CA PHE A 602 14.02 -18.00 17.96
C PHE A 602 14.30 -16.86 19.01
N GLY A 603 14.08 -15.56 18.67
CA GLY A 603 14.00 -14.07 19.10
C GLY A 603 14.17 -13.83 20.54
N GLY A 604 14.68 -12.65 20.92
CA GLY A 604 15.55 -12.77 22.12
C GLY A 604 16.26 -11.69 22.83
N ALA A 605 15.68 -10.96 23.81
CA ALA A 605 16.37 -10.08 24.81
C ALA A 605 17.79 -10.46 25.20
N ALA A 606 18.19 -11.73 25.38
CA ALA A 606 19.58 -12.10 25.11
C ALA A 606 19.60 -13.23 24.14
N MET A 607 20.01 -12.93 22.90
CA MET A 607 19.97 -14.05 21.98
C MET A 607 20.99 -15.19 22.12
N ASN A 608 20.55 -16.46 22.43
CA ASN A 608 21.40 -17.59 22.10
C ASN A 608 21.94 -17.74 20.70
N ASN A 609 22.87 -18.68 20.66
CA ASN A 609 23.33 -19.24 19.45
C ASN A 609 23.42 -20.86 19.43
N THR A 610 22.46 -21.72 18.99
CA THR A 610 22.70 -23.02 18.19
C THR A 610 21.68 -23.24 17.04
N ALA A 611 21.55 -23.36 15.70
CA ALA A 611 20.22 -23.50 14.96
C ALA A 611 18.92 -23.80 15.91
N ASP A 612 17.54 -23.21 16.41
CA ASP A 612 15.91 -23.82 17.09
C ASP A 612 14.76 -25.41 16.86
N LEU A 613 14.03 -26.34 15.77
CA LEU A 613 13.87 -26.39 13.93
C LEU A 613 14.87 -26.33 12.52
N THR A 614 15.44 -27.43 12.16
CA THR A 614 15.99 -27.61 10.76
C THR A 614 15.23 -27.97 9.44
N MET A 615 14.70 -27.36 8.32
CA MET A 615 13.75 -27.99 7.19
C MET A 615 13.86 -28.64 5.69
N ASP A 616 13.92 -29.93 5.32
CA ASP A 616 14.91 -30.67 4.42
C ASP A 616 14.42 -30.87 3.04
N GLY A 617 15.19 -31.17 2.00
CA GLY A 617 14.47 -31.06 0.72
C GLY A 617 13.48 -32.14 0.32
N GLU A 618 13.30 -32.43 -0.99
CA GLU A 618 12.83 -33.80 -1.34
C GLU A 618 13.67 -34.63 -2.45
N ALA A 619 14.73 -34.21 -3.31
CA ALA A 619 15.86 -34.98 -4.11
C ALA A 619 17.20 -34.27 -4.77
N THR A 620 18.25 -34.84 -5.41
CA THR A 620 19.43 -34.03 -6.03
C THR A 620 19.41 -32.89 -7.21
N ASN A 621 20.31 -31.88 -7.28
CA ASN A 621 20.34 -30.52 -7.87
C ASN A 621 19.09 -29.68 -7.78
N ASN A 622 18.04 -30.07 -6.94
CA ASN A 622 17.20 -29.17 -6.06
C ASN A 622 17.89 -27.89 -6.25
N TYR A 623 18.82 -27.29 -5.47
CA TYR A 623 19.27 -25.90 -5.14
C TYR A 623 18.27 -25.35 -4.04
N TYR A 624 17.66 -26.15 -3.00
CA TYR A 624 16.88 -25.76 -1.70
C TYR A 624 16.98 -24.52 -0.77
N GLY A 625 17.13 -23.23 -1.26
CA GLY A 625 17.49 -22.09 -0.40
C GLY A 625 18.32 -20.80 -0.76
N PHE A 626 18.62 -20.58 -2.00
CA PHE A 626 19.16 -19.31 -2.61
C PHE A 626 18.57 -17.95 -2.63
N ALA A 627 17.41 -17.62 -2.41
CA ALA A 627 17.00 -16.27 -2.05
C ALA A 627 16.14 -16.54 -0.89
N VAL A 628 15.40 -15.67 -0.33
CA VAL A 628 15.07 -15.89 1.08
C VAL A 628 14.55 -14.43 1.28
N SER A 629 13.50 -14.32 2.02
CA SER A 629 12.56 -13.53 2.74
C SER A 629 11.18 -14.35 3.78
N GLY A 630 10.26 -13.74 4.58
CA GLY A 630 9.53 -13.80 5.80
C GLY A 630 8.22 -13.10 5.71
N THR A 631 6.92 -13.38 6.07
CA THR A 631 5.65 -12.99 5.53
C THR A 631 4.52 -12.12 5.96
N GLY A 632 4.45 -11.19 6.82
CA GLY A 632 3.12 -11.18 7.43
C GLY A 632 1.93 -12.12 7.09
N ASP A 633 0.74 -11.89 7.57
CA ASP A 633 -0.40 -12.84 7.83
C ASP A 633 -1.07 -13.54 6.75
N ILE A 634 -0.41 -14.17 5.77
CA ILE A 634 -0.86 -15.31 4.89
C ILE A 634 -2.03 -16.11 5.47
N ASN A 635 -2.27 -15.99 6.81
CA ASN A 635 -3.27 -16.70 7.58
C ASN A 635 -4.39 -16.33 8.62
N LYS A 636 -4.98 -15.22 9.03
CA LYS A 636 -6.43 -15.08 9.64
C LYS A 636 -6.71 -15.97 10.86
N ASP A 637 -5.67 -16.73 11.32
CA ASP A 637 -5.33 -17.52 12.49
C ASP A 637 -4.38 -17.13 13.78
N ASN A 638 -3.42 -16.14 13.85
CA ASN A 638 -2.71 -15.21 14.79
C ASN A 638 -1.26 -15.38 14.77
N TYR A 639 -0.72 -15.86 13.66
CA TYR A 639 0.72 -15.91 13.65
C TYR A 639 1.20 -15.67 12.26
N ASP A 640 2.32 -14.95 12.10
CA ASP A 640 3.31 -14.69 11.00
C ASP A 640 3.45 -16.05 10.24
N ASP A 641 4.36 -16.26 9.26
CA ASP A 641 5.08 -17.48 8.96
C ASP A 641 6.38 -17.25 8.19
N VAL A 642 7.24 -18.12 7.66
CA VAL A 642 8.49 -18.00 6.67
C VAL A 642 8.73 -18.27 4.88
N ILE A 643 8.92 -17.32 3.79
CA ILE A 643 9.04 -17.68 2.33
C ILE A 643 10.07 -18.61 2.01
N VAL A 644 10.41 -19.31 0.97
CA VAL A 644 11.62 -20.08 0.79
C VAL A 644 11.98 -20.44 -0.74
N GLY A 645 12.92 -20.29 -1.72
CA GLY A 645 13.16 -20.83 -3.17
C GLY A 645 13.74 -22.15 -3.87
N ALA A 646 13.54 -22.93 -4.92
CA ALA A 646 14.08 -24.09 -5.86
C ALA A 646 14.44 -24.19 -7.35
N TYR A 647 15.47 -23.62 -8.08
CA TYR A 647 15.92 -23.39 -9.51
C TYR A 647 16.29 -24.38 -10.50
N GLY A 648 16.43 -25.54 -10.00
CA GLY A 648 17.08 -26.64 -10.53
C GLY A 648 18.24 -26.26 -11.32
N ASN A 649 18.44 -27.35 -12.01
CA ASN A 649 19.23 -27.25 -13.15
C ASN A 649 18.31 -27.46 -14.35
N SER A 650 18.74 -26.95 -15.51
CA SER A 650 18.11 -26.99 -16.86
C SER A 650 17.11 -28.14 -17.23
N SER A 651 17.16 -29.27 -16.53
CA SER A 651 16.28 -30.45 -16.72
C SER A 651 15.16 -30.58 -15.72
N GLU A 652 15.07 -29.53 -14.95
CA GLU A 652 14.31 -29.51 -13.75
C GLU A 652 13.58 -28.37 -13.11
N ALA A 653 12.26 -28.38 -12.84
CA ALA A 653 11.15 -27.33 -12.96
C ALA A 653 10.74 -26.22 -12.04
N GLY A 654 11.06 -26.39 -10.91
CA GLY A 654 11.12 -25.59 -9.73
C GLY A 654 9.98 -25.93 -8.95
N ARG A 655 10.09 -25.83 -7.64
CA ARG A 655 8.92 -25.65 -6.83
C ARG A 655 8.68 -24.32 -6.11
N ALA A 656 8.04 -23.95 -5.00
CA ALA A 656 8.43 -22.81 -4.17
C ALA A 656 7.78 -23.06 -2.85
N TYR A 657 8.16 -23.28 -1.62
CA TYR A 657 7.36 -23.83 -0.47
C TYR A 657 6.81 -23.06 0.76
N ILE A 658 5.72 -22.42 1.06
CA ILE A 658 5.54 -21.17 1.94
C ILE A 658 4.96 -21.75 3.21
N TYR A 659 5.39 -21.54 4.59
CA TYR A 659 5.49 -22.35 6.12
C TYR A 659 4.42 -22.05 7.17
N TYR A 660 3.56 -22.95 7.78
CA TYR A 660 2.20 -22.39 8.14
C TYR A 660 2.05 -22.06 9.61
N GLY A 661 2.44 -20.93 10.26
CA GLY A 661 2.59 -20.02 11.48
C GLY A 661 2.31 -20.51 12.87
N GLY A 662 3.25 -20.50 13.86
CA GLY A 662 3.12 -21.62 14.84
C GLY A 662 3.54 -21.44 16.24
N ALA A 663 2.52 -21.58 17.10
CA ALA A 663 2.84 -21.81 18.53
C ALA A 663 3.67 -23.09 18.70
N THR A 664 3.43 -24.06 17.79
CA THR A 664 4.38 -25.18 17.57
C THR A 664 4.42 -25.45 16.09
N MET A 665 5.14 -24.56 15.49
CA MET A 665 5.62 -24.81 14.17
C MET A 665 6.00 -26.30 13.82
N ASP A 666 5.45 -26.89 12.70
CA ASP A 666 5.62 -28.33 12.20
C ASP A 666 6.23 -28.80 10.77
N ASN A 667 7.01 -29.96 10.70
CA ASN A 667 8.14 -30.14 9.67
C ASN A 667 8.24 -30.51 8.16
N THR A 668 7.41 -29.98 7.29
CA THR A 668 7.17 -30.53 5.92
C THR A 668 6.61 -29.37 5.12
N ALA A 669 6.17 -29.58 3.87
CA ALA A 669 5.47 -28.58 3.07
C ALA A 669 3.82 -28.35 3.18
N ASP A 670 2.97 -27.40 3.85
CA ASP A 670 1.92 -26.24 3.72
C ASP A 670 1.44 -25.42 2.47
N VAL A 671 2.15 -24.99 1.44
CA VAL A 671 1.41 -24.91 0.06
C VAL A 671 2.30 -25.68 -0.87
N THR A 672 1.98 -26.08 -2.12
CA THR A 672 2.84 -26.71 -3.16
C THR A 672 2.90 -26.51 -4.75
N ILE A 673 3.45 -25.47 -5.33
CA ILE A 673 3.14 -24.84 -6.67
C ILE A 673 3.70 -25.31 -8.05
N SER A 674 3.47 -26.47 -8.78
CA SER A 674 4.40 -26.86 -10.00
C SER A 674 4.65 -25.80 -11.01
N GLY A 675 5.66 -25.79 -11.87
CA GLY A 675 5.44 -24.92 -13.02
C GLY A 675 4.83 -25.78 -14.03
N ALA A 676 4.93 -25.20 -15.22
CA ALA A 676 4.80 -26.05 -16.37
C ALA A 676 6.04 -26.03 -17.27
N LEU A 677 7.19 -25.29 -17.04
CA LEU A 677 8.33 -25.24 -18.05
C LEU A 677 9.79 -25.82 -17.77
N ALA A 678 10.27 -26.96 -18.40
CA ALA A 678 11.76 -27.44 -18.74
C ALA A 678 12.91 -26.51 -18.87
N GLY A 679 13.86 -26.32 -17.94
CA GLY A 679 14.94 -25.30 -18.16
C GLY A 679 14.52 -23.92 -17.62
N GLY A 680 13.34 -24.03 -17.05
CA GLY A 680 12.56 -23.16 -16.25
C GLY A 680 13.18 -22.29 -15.29
N SER A 681 13.44 -22.54 -13.94
CA SER A 681 13.86 -21.96 -12.59
C SER A 681 12.57 -21.62 -11.75
N LEU A 682 11.26 -22.14 -11.60
CA LEU A 682 10.23 -21.67 -10.54
C LEU A 682 10.60 -21.26 -9.10
N GLY A 683 11.33 -20.20 -8.69
CA GLY A 683 11.63 -19.86 -7.24
C GLY A 683 12.99 -19.13 -6.95
N ILE A 684 13.71 -18.68 -7.94
CA ILE A 684 15.07 -18.14 -7.94
C ILE A 684 15.52 -16.93 -7.11
N SER A 685 14.71 -16.43 -6.21
CA SER A 685 14.59 -15.10 -5.51
C SER A 685 13.24 -15.27 -4.97
N VAL A 686 12.80 -14.64 -3.98
CA VAL A 686 11.65 -15.16 -3.16
C VAL A 686 11.73 -13.85 -2.30
N SER A 687 10.60 -13.33 -1.93
CA SER A 687 9.98 -12.36 -1.12
C SER A 687 8.17 -12.23 -1.14
N CYS A 688 7.16 -12.18 -0.27
CA CYS A 688 6.03 -11.27 -0.15
C CYS A 688 4.86 -10.55 -1.46
N ALA A 689 3.86 -9.89 -1.43
CA ALA A 689 3.76 -8.32 -2.25
C ALA A 689 3.38 -6.94 -1.67
N GLY A 690 2.90 -6.10 -0.44
CA GLY A 690 2.21 -6.27 1.18
C GLY A 690 0.74 -6.94 1.45
N ASP A 691 -0.37 -6.25 1.48
CA ASP A 691 -1.73 -6.07 0.80
C ASP A 691 -2.39 -6.27 -0.62
N VAL A 692 -1.96 -6.80 -1.78
CA VAL A 692 -2.24 -6.53 -3.23
C VAL A 692 -3.66 -6.56 -3.63
N ASN A 693 -4.59 -6.52 -2.75
CA ASN A 693 -5.94 -6.50 -3.00
C ASN A 693 -6.75 -5.76 -1.98
N ASN A 694 -6.03 -5.02 -1.18
CA ASN A 694 -6.45 -4.21 -0.09
C ASN A 694 -7.49 -5.10 0.57
N ASP A 695 -7.65 -6.51 0.65
CA ASP A 695 -8.70 -7.46 1.32
C ASP A 695 -9.11 -7.74 2.96
N THR A 696 -8.37 -7.64 4.13
CA THR A 696 -7.34 -8.12 5.25
C THR A 696 -6.23 -9.37 5.46
N TYR A 697 -6.11 -10.40 4.56
CA TYR A 697 -5.23 -11.37 3.79
C TYR A 697 -4.19 -10.86 2.73
N ALA A 698 -2.98 -10.56 3.12
CA ALA A 698 -1.64 -10.69 2.49
C ALA A 698 -1.41 -11.42 1.34
N ASP A 699 -0.21 -11.25 0.78
CA ASP A 699 0.13 -12.18 -0.21
C ASP A 699 1.77 -12.02 -0.31
N VAL A 700 2.79 -12.40 -1.11
CA VAL A 700 3.74 -13.42 -1.51
C VAL A 700 4.32 -13.34 -2.97
N ILE A 701 5.47 -12.73 -3.32
CA ILE A 701 6.29 -12.54 -4.55
C ILE A 701 6.57 -13.85 -5.11
N ILE A 702 6.97 -14.32 -6.25
CA ILE A 702 7.46 -15.60 -6.77
C ILE A 702 8.26 -15.49 -8.11
N GLY A 703 9.58 -15.47 -8.55
CA GLY A 703 10.45 -15.32 -9.83
C GLY A 703 10.70 -16.28 -11.13
N GLU A 704 11.53 -16.40 -12.23
CA GLU A 704 11.37 -17.31 -13.57
C GLU A 704 12.14 -17.32 -14.85
N GLU A 705 13.48 -17.31 -14.71
CA GLU A 705 14.69 -17.15 -15.50
C GLU A 705 14.74 -17.73 -16.78
N GLY A 706 13.88 -18.66 -17.06
CA GLY A 706 14.16 -19.54 -18.07
C GLY A 706 13.05 -19.66 -19.02
N TYR A 707 11.64 -19.33 -18.93
CA TYR A 707 10.29 -19.18 -19.78
C TYR A 707 10.16 -18.65 -21.25
N SER A 708 9.97 -19.48 -22.37
CA SER A 708 10.26 -19.44 -23.92
C SER A 708 11.82 -19.28 -24.79
N ALA A 709 13.23 -19.59 -24.51
CA ALA A 709 14.73 -19.00 -24.56
C ALA A 709 15.63 -17.99 -23.51
N TYR A 710 15.45 -17.81 -22.16
CA TYR A 710 15.47 -16.56 -21.27
C TYR A 710 14.36 -15.41 -21.36
N THR A 711 13.07 -15.52 -21.69
CA THR A 711 11.89 -14.63 -21.73
C THR A 711 11.69 -14.00 -20.51
N GLY A 712 10.96 -14.66 -19.67
CA GLY A 712 10.41 -14.57 -18.32
C GLY A 712 9.07 -15.15 -18.22
N ARG A 713 8.69 -15.74 -17.12
CA ARG A 713 7.37 -15.46 -16.56
C ARG A 713 7.32 -14.53 -15.37
N ALA A 714 6.43 -14.30 -14.42
CA ALA A 714 6.75 -14.04 -13.00
C ALA A 714 5.62 -14.33 -12.07
N HIS A 715 5.27 -15.04 -11.01
CA HIS A 715 3.77 -14.93 -10.64
C HIS A 715 2.77 -14.78 -9.36
N ILE A 716 1.95 -13.78 -8.94
CA ILE A 716 1.49 -13.10 -7.59
C ILE A 716 0.32 -13.75 -7.12
N TYR A 717 0.19 -14.63 -6.02
CA TYR A 717 -0.93 -15.70 -5.33
C TYR A 717 -2.19 -15.23 -4.47
N PHE A 718 -3.46 -15.61 -4.76
CA PHE A 718 -4.58 -14.72 -4.38
C PHE A 718 -4.94 -15.17 -2.91
N GLY A 719 -4.19 -14.60 -1.92
CA GLY A 719 -3.98 -14.60 -0.42
C GLY A 719 -5.17 -14.95 0.34
N SER A 720 -5.40 -15.76 1.38
CA SER A 720 -6.73 -16.15 1.81
C SER A 720 -6.72 -17.41 2.77
N THR A 721 -7.83 -17.90 3.42
CA THR A 721 -7.69 -19.11 4.34
C THR A 721 -7.34 -20.53 3.84
N ALA A 722 -6.99 -20.72 2.58
CA ALA A 722 -6.86 -22.07 1.96
C ALA A 722 -6.47 -21.95 0.48
N MET A 723 -5.27 -21.39 0.25
CA MET A 723 -4.70 -21.14 -1.12
C MET A 723 -5.04 -22.20 -2.13
N ASP A 724 -5.18 -21.72 -3.35
CA ASP A 724 -5.34 -22.64 -4.44
C ASP A 724 -3.96 -22.61 -5.11
N VAL A 725 -3.68 -23.62 -5.95
CA VAL A 725 -2.66 -23.86 -6.99
C VAL A 725 -2.36 -23.27 -8.52
N ASP A 726 -2.61 -22.11 -9.17
CA ASP A 726 -2.37 -21.77 -10.64
C ASP A 726 -2.19 -20.21 -10.89
N ALA A 727 -1.15 -19.48 -11.42
CA ALA A 727 -1.16 -17.94 -11.75
C ALA A 727 -2.24 -16.94 -11.27
N ASP A 728 -2.42 -15.81 -10.48
CA ASP A 728 -3.63 -14.96 -10.22
C ASP A 728 -3.31 -13.84 -11.12
N VAL A 729 -2.15 -13.22 -11.23
CA VAL A 729 -1.88 -12.37 -12.44
C VAL A 729 -0.89 -13.20 -13.24
N THR A 730 -0.73 -13.12 -14.59
CA THR A 730 0.50 -13.33 -15.40
C THR A 730 1.16 -12.33 -16.27
N MET A 731 2.41 -12.16 -16.20
CA MET A 731 2.84 -10.84 -16.54
C MET A 731 3.84 -10.79 -17.62
N VAL A 732 3.68 -10.86 -18.90
CA VAL A 732 4.77 -11.10 -19.89
C VAL A 732 5.67 -9.93 -20.42
N GLY A 733 6.95 -9.98 -20.13
CA GLY A 733 8.26 -9.19 -20.30
C GLY A 733 8.73 -9.01 -21.56
N GLU A 734 10.00 -8.73 -21.82
CA GLU A 734 9.94 -7.77 -22.90
C GLU A 734 9.87 -8.42 -24.31
N GLY A 735 10.44 -9.61 -24.45
CA GLY A 735 10.92 -10.37 -25.68
C GLY A 735 12.04 -11.38 -25.27
N ALA A 736 13.06 -11.98 -26.15
CA ALA A 736 14.52 -12.72 -26.26
C ALA A 736 15.96 -12.51 -25.62
N GLY A 737 16.40 -13.36 -24.67
CA GLY A 737 17.55 -13.28 -23.76
C GLY A 737 17.20 -12.66 -22.44
N ASN A 738 15.92 -12.41 -22.17
CA ASN A 738 15.11 -11.66 -21.18
C ASN A 738 15.61 -12.02 -19.88
N ILE A 739 15.10 -12.95 -19.08
CA ILE A 739 15.28 -13.36 -17.67
C ILE A 739 14.29 -12.57 -16.73
N PHE A 740 13.03 -12.03 -17.20
CA PHE A 740 11.92 -11.51 -16.35
C PHE A 740 11.39 -12.18 -15.19
N GLY A 741 12.19 -12.19 -14.13
CA GLY A 741 11.64 -12.56 -12.88
C GLY A 741 12.61 -13.20 -11.96
N ARG A 742 13.89 -12.94 -11.91
CA ARG A 742 14.98 -13.28 -11.01
C ARG A 742 15.42 -12.54 -9.64
N SER A 743 14.65 -11.92 -8.82
CA SER A 743 14.82 -11.09 -7.57
C SER A 743 13.56 -10.34 -7.58
N VAL A 744 13.09 -10.04 -6.46
CA VAL A 744 11.67 -10.14 -6.26
C VAL A 744 11.61 -9.64 -4.84
N SER A 745 10.49 -9.01 -4.54
CA SER A 745 10.02 -8.18 -3.48
C SER A 745 8.33 -7.39 -3.79
N ASN A 746 7.20 -7.05 -3.06
CA ASN A 746 6.25 -5.73 -3.01
C ASN A 746 6.20 -4.10 -3.62
N ALA A 747 6.87 -2.83 -3.89
CA ALA A 747 7.82 -1.55 -3.40
C ALA A 747 7.58 -0.13 -2.33
N GLY A 748 7.35 0.07 -0.99
CA GLY A 748 6.33 0.90 -0.31
C GLY A 748 4.98 1.70 -0.87
N ASP A 749 4.28 2.85 -1.09
CA ASP A 749 3.21 2.93 -2.02
C ASP A 749 3.70 3.57 -3.17
N VAL A 750 3.16 3.55 -4.30
CA VAL A 750 3.61 4.06 -5.55
C VAL A 750 2.91 5.37 -5.91
N ASN A 751 1.77 5.37 -5.39
CA ASN A 751 0.99 6.44 -5.67
C ASN A 751 0.02 6.35 -4.55
N ASN A 752 0.48 6.04 -3.33
CA ASN A 752 -0.19 6.14 -2.06
C ASN A 752 -1.53 5.91 -2.40
N ASP A 753 -1.76 4.87 -3.14
CA ASP A 753 -3.03 4.76 -3.51
C ASP A 753 -3.60 4.21 -2.25
N GLY A 754 -2.96 3.76 -1.05
CA GLY A 754 -2.98 2.65 0.17
C GLY A 754 -3.52 1.00 0.28
N TYR A 755 -3.64 -0.19 -0.60
CA TYR A 755 -3.35 -0.84 -2.17
C TYR A 755 -2.01 -1.50 -2.74
N ALA A 756 -1.11 -2.07 -2.04
CA ALA A 756 0.24 -2.60 -2.33
C ALA A 756 0.64 -3.10 -3.67
N ASP A 757 0.80 -2.32 -4.66
CA ASP A 757 1.70 -2.77 -5.72
C ASP A 757 2.99 -3.90 -5.01
N VAL A 758 4.28 -4.35 -5.13
CA VAL A 758 5.39 -5.18 -5.94
C VAL A 758 6.52 -4.78 -6.81
N ILE A 759 7.79 -4.83 -6.33
CA ILE A 759 8.96 -4.90 -7.19
C ILE A 759 8.72 -5.91 -8.42
N ILE A 760 9.53 -6.11 -9.47
CA ILE A 760 9.81 -7.08 -10.72
C ILE A 760 11.20 -6.79 -11.47
N GLY A 761 12.51 -7.27 -11.47
CA GLY A 761 13.88 -7.28 -12.35
C GLY A 761 14.03 -7.66 -13.86
N ALA A 762 14.50 -7.62 -15.15
CA ALA A 762 14.97 -7.22 -16.57
C ALA A 762 16.30 -7.33 -16.87
N PRO A 763 17.00 -8.33 -16.33
CA PRO A 763 18.25 -8.78 -16.78
C PRO A 763 18.92 -9.13 -18.07
N GLY A 764 18.52 -9.24 -19.34
CA GLY A 764 19.25 -9.34 -20.60
C GLY A 764 18.96 -8.24 -21.64
N TYR A 765 17.88 -7.42 -21.54
CA TYR A 765 17.22 -6.74 -22.77
C TYR A 765 18.14 -6.04 -23.63
N GLY A 766 17.94 -6.16 -24.93
CA GLY A 766 18.91 -5.46 -25.76
C GLY A 766 20.39 -5.58 -25.28
N ASN A 767 20.92 -6.65 -24.58
CA ASN A 767 22.36 -7.08 -24.39
C ASN A 767 23.22 -6.94 -23.09
N SER A 768 22.72 -6.59 -21.94
CA SER A 768 23.50 -6.27 -20.72
C SER A 768 22.83 -5.35 -19.75
N THR A 769 21.92 -4.59 -20.36
CA THR A 769 21.06 -3.44 -20.25
C THR A 769 20.41 -3.04 -18.93
N GLY A 770 19.16 -2.99 -18.99
CA GLY A 770 18.34 -3.71 -18.06
C GLY A 770 17.08 -2.92 -18.04
N ARG A 771 15.97 -3.60 -17.78
CA ARG A 771 14.73 -2.91 -17.44
C ARG A 771 14.52 -2.65 -16.03
N ALA A 772 13.53 -2.19 -15.44
CA ALA A 772 13.12 -2.51 -13.99
C ALA A 772 11.59 -2.47 -14.01
N TYR A 773 10.48 -3.15 -13.61
CA TYR A 773 9.04 -2.69 -13.82
C TYR A 773 7.71 -2.53 -12.86
N VAL A 774 7.38 -1.71 -11.87
CA VAL A 774 6.54 -1.69 -10.56
C VAL A 774 5.26 -1.59 -11.12
N TYR A 775 4.33 -2.54 -10.84
CA TYR A 775 2.86 -2.71 -10.92
C TYR A 775 1.53 -2.15 -10.34
N PHE A 776 0.57 -1.58 -11.12
CA PHE A 776 -0.34 -0.52 -10.80
C PHE A 776 -1.34 -1.42 -10.26
N GLY A 777 -1.14 -1.76 -8.93
CA GLY A 777 -1.96 -2.04 -7.74
C GLY A 777 -3.39 -1.77 -8.10
N GLY A 778 -4.34 -2.53 -7.62
CA GLY A 778 -5.79 -2.51 -7.89
C GLY A 778 -6.76 -3.74 -7.86
N LEU A 779 -8.07 -3.47 -7.52
CA LEU A 779 -9.19 -4.54 -7.64
C LEU A 779 -9.40 -5.00 -9.04
N THR A 780 -8.64 -4.49 -10.02
CA THR A 780 -8.61 -5.42 -11.17
C THR A 780 -7.27 -5.50 -11.77
N MET A 781 -6.16 -5.91 -11.18
CA MET A 781 -4.88 -5.95 -11.97
C MET A 781 -4.95 -6.28 -13.43
N ASP A 782 -4.08 -5.88 -14.33
CA ASP A 782 -4.22 -6.58 -15.67
C ASP A 782 -3.00 -6.46 -16.47
N GLY A 783 -1.96 -6.10 -15.75
CA GLY A 783 -0.81 -6.51 -16.39
C GLY A 783 0.04 -5.43 -17.11
N VAL A 784 -0.03 -4.10 -17.01
CA VAL A 784 0.21 -3.04 -18.13
C VAL A 784 1.10 -2.24 -17.36
N ALA A 785 2.39 -2.35 -17.81
CA ALA A 785 3.46 -1.40 -17.56
C ALA A 785 2.87 -0.25 -16.68
N ASP A 786 3.39 0.14 -15.58
CA ASP A 786 3.07 1.41 -14.99
C ASP A 786 4.36 2.13 -15.05
N LEU A 787 5.46 1.80 -14.48
CA LEU A 787 6.49 2.87 -14.59
C LEU A 787 7.53 2.34 -15.61
N ALA A 788 8.49 2.86 -16.37
CA ALA A 788 9.56 2.24 -17.15
C ALA A 788 10.98 2.91 -17.26
N MET A 789 11.80 2.59 -16.35
CA MET A 789 13.06 3.13 -15.98
C MET A 789 14.56 2.69 -16.29
N THR A 790 15.10 2.87 -17.53
CA THR A 790 16.35 2.24 -18.18
C THR A 790 17.74 2.82 -18.01
N GLY A 791 18.77 2.01 -17.94
CA GLY A 791 19.84 2.20 -16.93
C GLY A 791 20.92 2.97 -17.38
N GLU A 792 22.00 3.08 -16.69
CA GLU A 792 22.93 3.94 -17.40
C GLU A 792 23.56 3.07 -18.51
N THR A 793 24.30 1.94 -18.31
CA THR A 793 25.53 1.64 -19.09
C THR A 793 25.40 0.28 -19.78
N THR A 794 25.45 -0.07 -21.08
CA THR A 794 25.97 -1.33 -21.68
C THR A 794 27.11 -2.33 -21.10
N ASN A 795 27.08 -3.06 -20.00
CA ASN A 795 27.26 -4.54 -19.88
C ASN A 795 27.12 -4.52 -18.42
N SER A 796 25.82 -4.46 -18.12
CA SER A 796 25.31 -3.40 -17.31
C SER A 796 24.68 -3.85 -16.26
N ASN A 797 23.44 -4.55 -16.31
CA ASN A 797 22.61 -5.50 -15.34
C ASN A 797 21.43 -4.61 -14.65
N PHE A 798 20.75 -3.43 -15.19
CA PHE A 798 19.53 -2.68 -14.54
C PHE A 798 18.53 -3.45 -13.91
N GLY A 799 18.75 -4.51 -13.10
CA GLY A 799 17.70 -5.35 -12.49
C GLY A 799 17.79 -6.67 -11.76
N GLU A 800 18.95 -7.17 -11.48
CA GLU A 800 19.42 -8.23 -10.71
C GLU A 800 19.26 -8.66 -9.20
N SER A 801 18.44 -8.15 -8.35
CA SER A 801 18.21 -8.47 -6.90
C SER A 801 17.16 -7.61 -6.31
N VAL A 802 16.32 -7.72 -5.29
CA VAL A 802 15.46 -6.55 -5.20
C VAL A 802 14.59 -6.62 -3.85
N SER A 803 14.28 -5.57 -3.08
CA SER A 803 12.96 -4.72 -2.72
C SER A 803 12.41 -2.85 -3.22
N SER A 804 11.50 -1.87 -2.70
CA SER A 804 11.63 -0.34 -2.01
C SER A 804 12.71 0.37 -0.61
N ALA A 805 12.96 1.48 0.08
CA ALA A 805 13.42 1.54 1.66
C ALA A 805 12.32 1.52 3.24
N GLY A 806 10.73 1.38 3.53
CA GLY A 806 9.21 2.22 2.84
C GLY A 806 9.05 4.05 2.66
N ASP A 807 8.52 5.17 3.26
CA ASP A 807 8.86 6.72 3.13
C ASP A 807 10.11 7.43 3.59
N VAL A 808 11.16 7.02 3.02
CA VAL A 808 12.32 7.81 2.83
C VAL A 808 12.26 9.33 2.79
N ASN A 809 11.12 9.96 2.62
CA ASN A 809 11.05 11.31 2.61
C ASN A 809 9.97 12.13 3.37
N ASP A 810 8.90 12.07 4.13
CA ASP A 810 8.30 13.44 4.66
C ASP A 810 8.12 14.64 3.58
N ASP A 811 8.34 14.55 2.26
CA ASP A 811 7.36 14.78 1.09
C ASP A 811 5.92 14.17 0.89
N GLY A 812 5.61 12.92 0.62
CA GLY A 812 4.34 12.37 1.05
C GLY A 812 4.18 10.87 1.16
N TYR A 813 4.95 9.97 0.50
CA TYR A 813 4.59 8.88 -0.53
C TYR A 813 5.64 7.83 -0.84
N ASP A 814 5.42 6.46 -1.03
CA ASP A 814 6.50 5.41 -1.35
C ASP A 814 7.63 6.12 -2.22
N ASP A 815 8.75 5.59 -2.68
CA ASP A 815 10.26 5.97 -3.42
C ASP A 815 11.03 4.83 -3.90
N VAL A 816 11.93 4.14 -4.67
CA VAL A 816 12.14 2.53 -5.03
C VAL A 816 13.45 2.07 -4.80
N LEU A 817 13.90 0.72 -4.38
CA LEU A 817 15.31 -0.16 -4.30
C LEU A 817 15.56 -0.40 -5.68
N ILE A 818 16.79 -0.66 -6.20
CA ILE A 818 16.93 -0.92 -7.66
C ILE A 818 18.33 -1.04 -8.26
N GLY A 819 19.09 -2.16 -8.11
CA GLY A 819 20.54 -2.71 -7.75
C GLY A 819 21.43 -2.89 -8.83
N ALA A 820 22.67 -2.58 -8.86
CA ALA A 820 23.42 -2.98 -10.04
C ALA A 820 23.88 -4.31 -10.41
N PRO A 821 24.53 -5.24 -9.72
CA PRO A 821 25.74 -6.20 -9.96
C PRO A 821 28.60 -5.58 -11.55
N ASN A 822 28.50 -4.92 -12.84
CA ASN A 822 29.39 -4.79 -13.65
C ASN A 822 29.10 -3.39 -14.50
N TYR A 823 28.27 -2.34 -14.02
CA TYR A 823 28.60 -0.83 -14.24
C TYR A 823 30.04 -0.77 -14.19
N LEU A 824 30.60 0.25 -14.76
CA LEU A 824 32.00 0.42 -14.51
C LEU A 824 32.69 1.28 -13.06
N PRO A 825 33.89 1.38 -12.12
CA PRO A 825 35.13 0.53 -11.56
C PRO A 825 35.10 -0.74 -10.66
N ASN A 826 34.39 -1.08 -9.59
CA ASN A 826 33.49 -1.08 -8.50
C ASN A 826 31.92 -1.21 -8.15
N GLY A 827 30.70 -1.49 -8.68
CA GLY A 827 29.30 -1.18 -8.06
C GLY A 827 28.46 0.05 -8.48
N LYS A 828 27.16 0.29 -8.64
CA LYS A 828 26.14 1.38 -8.60
C LYS A 828 24.97 0.95 -7.58
N ALA A 829 24.33 1.69 -6.77
CA ALA A 829 22.90 1.96 -6.52
C ALA A 829 21.84 3.05 -7.28
N TYR A 830 20.60 2.82 -7.71
CA TYR A 830 19.57 3.94 -7.69
C TYR A 830 18.74 4.22 -6.26
N LEU A 831 17.54 4.80 -5.86
CA LEU A 831 16.42 5.06 -4.57
C LEU A 831 15.92 5.99 -5.50
N TYR A 832 15.15 5.19 -6.16
CA TYR A 832 14.10 5.59 -6.91
C TYR A 832 13.73 6.88 -6.19
N ALA A 833 13.79 8.52 -6.47
CA ALA A 833 12.78 9.93 -6.44
C ALA A 833 11.29 10.45 -7.00
N GLU A 834 10.02 10.55 -6.40
CA GLU A 834 8.94 11.55 -6.59
C GLU A 834 9.35 12.99 -6.17
N SER A 835 8.91 14.03 -6.91
CA SER A 835 9.10 15.37 -6.34
C SER A 835 7.68 15.69 -6.12
N SER A 836 7.44 16.10 -4.87
CA SER A 836 6.67 17.34 -4.85
C SER A 836 7.40 18.36 -5.73
N PRO A 837 6.74 18.89 -6.80
CA PRO A 837 7.27 20.07 -7.46
C PRO A 837 7.63 21.08 -6.34
N SER A 838 8.92 21.51 -6.33
CA SER A 838 9.47 22.63 -5.51
C SER A 838 8.75 23.97 -5.74
N SER A 839 7.50 23.92 -6.17
CA SER A 839 6.55 24.99 -6.27
C SER A 839 5.28 24.43 -5.60
N GLY A 840 5.02 24.89 -4.36
CA GLY A 840 3.68 24.94 -3.70
C GLY A 840 2.59 24.00 -4.27
N THR A 841 1.85 23.32 -3.40
CA THR A 841 0.74 22.49 -3.94
C THR A 841 -0.28 23.38 -4.69
N THR A 842 -0.49 23.03 -5.97
CA THR A 842 -1.47 23.76 -6.80
C THR A 842 -2.87 23.22 -6.55
N TYR A 843 -3.72 24.09 -5.98
CA TYR A 843 -5.15 23.75 -5.87
C TYR A 843 -5.92 24.46 -6.97
N THR A 844 -6.92 23.74 -7.49
CA THR A 844 -7.89 24.36 -8.41
C THR A 844 -9.29 24.41 -7.80
N LYS A 845 -9.98 25.54 -8.03
CA LYS A 845 -11.41 25.67 -7.75
C LYS A 845 -12.08 26.11 -9.04
N ASN A 846 -13.00 25.27 -9.54
CA ASN A 846 -13.86 25.71 -10.64
C ASN A 846 -14.82 26.82 -10.13
N LEU A 847 -14.66 28.03 -10.70
CA LEU A 847 -15.52 29.18 -10.37
C LEU A 847 -16.47 29.41 -11.56
N VAL A 848 -17.75 29.05 -11.37
CA VAL A 848 -18.76 29.18 -12.46
C VAL A 848 -19.23 30.63 -12.58
N ALA A 849 -19.64 31.02 -13.80
CA ALA A 849 -20.20 32.38 -14.03
C ALA A 849 -21.33 32.71 -13.03
N GLY A 850 -21.25 33.92 -12.46
CA GLY A 850 -22.06 34.34 -11.30
C GLY A 850 -21.28 34.18 -9.97
N TRP A 851 -22.02 34.08 -8.87
CA TRP A 851 -21.42 33.98 -7.53
C TRP A 851 -20.94 32.56 -7.19
N THR A 852 -19.73 32.46 -6.61
CA THR A 852 -19.18 31.18 -6.12
C THR A 852 -18.54 31.40 -4.75
N TRP A 853 -18.65 30.39 -3.87
CA TRP A 853 -18.05 30.44 -2.53
C TRP A 853 -16.78 29.58 -2.55
N PHE A 854 -15.71 30.09 -1.93
CA PHE A 854 -14.46 29.33 -1.84
C PHE A 854 -13.65 29.78 -0.60
N SER A 855 -12.62 29.00 -0.29
CA SER A 855 -11.58 29.41 0.68
C SER A 855 -10.23 28.89 0.19
N VAL A 856 -9.16 29.32 0.86
CA VAL A 856 -7.79 28.87 0.54
C VAL A 856 -7.20 28.26 1.80
N ASN A 857 -6.50 27.16 1.58
CA ASN A 857 -6.01 26.30 2.64
C ASN A 857 -4.48 26.08 2.53
N VAL A 858 -3.83 26.91 1.70
CA VAL A 858 -2.34 27.03 1.55
C VAL A 858 -1.87 28.49 1.72
N LYS A 859 -0.58 28.68 2.07
CA LYS A 859 0.06 30.00 2.11
C LYS A 859 1.04 30.10 0.95
N MET A 860 0.83 31.18 0.19
CA MET A 860 1.80 31.64 -0.83
C MET A 860 2.74 32.67 -0.20
N ASP A 861 3.91 32.86 -0.88
CA ASP A 861 4.83 33.98 -0.52
C ASP A 861 4.14 35.34 -0.54
N ASP A 862 3.22 35.54 -1.49
CA ASP A 862 2.41 36.77 -1.45
C ASP A 862 0.92 36.38 -1.53
N MET A 863 0.26 36.69 -0.40
CA MET A 863 -1.18 36.45 -0.20
C MET A 863 -2.02 37.65 -0.65
N SER A 864 -1.45 38.59 -1.44
CA SER A 864 -2.22 39.69 -2.02
C SER A 864 -3.25 39.16 -3.03
N LEU A 865 -4.37 39.90 -3.15
CA LEU A 865 -5.42 39.49 -4.11
C LEU A 865 -4.89 39.37 -5.54
N ASN A 866 -3.99 40.29 -5.93
CA ASN A 866 -3.44 40.27 -7.30
C ASN A 866 -2.61 39.02 -7.55
N THR A 867 -2.03 38.42 -6.50
CA THR A 867 -1.27 37.16 -6.65
C THR A 867 -2.19 35.95 -6.62
N VAL A 868 -3.04 35.82 -5.58
CA VAL A 868 -3.88 34.60 -5.43
C VAL A 868 -4.94 34.49 -6.54
N LEU A 869 -5.54 35.63 -6.96
CA LEU A 869 -6.63 35.61 -7.97
C LEU A 869 -6.13 35.86 -9.40
N ASN A 870 -4.80 35.76 -9.64
CA ASN A 870 -4.28 36.10 -10.98
C ASN A 870 -4.81 35.17 -12.08
N SER A 871 -4.98 33.87 -11.76
CA SER A 871 -5.42 32.86 -12.76
C SER A 871 -6.82 33.11 -13.35
N ILE A 872 -7.63 33.95 -12.69
CA ILE A 872 -9.03 34.20 -13.09
C ILE A 872 -9.23 35.64 -13.59
N ALA A 873 -8.15 36.43 -13.71
CA ALA A 873 -8.27 37.75 -14.33
C ALA A 873 -8.33 37.58 -15.86
N PRO A 874 -9.19 38.33 -16.60
CA PRO A 874 -10.14 39.34 -16.11
C PRO A 874 -11.56 38.80 -15.82
N ASN A 875 -11.74 37.47 -15.74
CA ASN A 875 -13.07 36.85 -15.54
C ASN A 875 -13.66 37.06 -14.13
N GLY A 876 -12.81 37.25 -13.09
CA GLY A 876 -13.23 37.67 -11.75
C GLY A 876 -13.61 39.17 -11.75
N VAL A 877 -14.82 39.50 -11.28
CA VAL A 877 -15.30 40.92 -11.25
C VAL A 877 -15.25 41.51 -9.85
N SER A 878 -15.77 40.78 -8.83
CA SER A 878 -15.86 41.32 -7.47
C SER A 878 -15.75 40.18 -6.46
N ILE A 879 -14.90 40.36 -5.46
CA ILE A 879 -14.74 39.40 -4.34
C ILE A 879 -15.13 40.10 -3.04
N LYS A 880 -15.65 39.32 -2.08
CA LYS A 880 -15.96 39.84 -0.75
C LYS A 880 -15.75 38.81 0.34
N ASP A 881 -15.46 39.34 1.53
CA ASP A 881 -15.51 38.55 2.78
C ASP A 881 -16.70 39.06 3.62
N GLN A 882 -16.70 38.76 4.93
CA GLN A 882 -17.82 39.20 5.78
C GLN A 882 -17.97 40.73 5.93
N THR A 883 -16.87 41.50 5.88
CA THR A 883 -16.90 42.96 6.22
C THR A 883 -16.36 43.86 5.12
N SER A 884 -15.73 43.28 4.09
CA SER A 884 -14.98 44.03 3.07
C SER A 884 -15.17 43.40 1.67
N PHE A 885 -14.81 44.18 0.62
CA PHE A 885 -14.82 43.71 -0.78
C PHE A 885 -13.68 44.33 -1.59
N ALA A 886 -13.44 43.70 -2.75
CA ALA A 886 -12.54 44.24 -3.75
C ALA A 886 -13.13 43.99 -5.14
N ASP A 887 -12.81 44.93 -6.07
CA ASP A 887 -13.26 44.83 -7.47
C ASP A 887 -12.02 44.77 -8.39
N TYR A 888 -12.18 44.07 -9.52
CA TYR A 888 -11.12 43.99 -10.53
C TYR A 888 -11.27 45.15 -11.54
N TYR A 889 -10.17 45.89 -11.75
CA TYR A 889 -10.11 46.91 -12.81
C TYR A 889 -9.07 46.50 -13.86
N GLU A 890 -9.55 46.39 -15.12
CA GLU A 890 -8.65 46.07 -16.25
C GLU A 890 -7.46 47.06 -16.32
N GLY A 891 -6.24 46.51 -16.37
CA GLY A 891 -4.99 47.32 -16.40
C GLY A 891 -4.48 47.77 -15.01
N PHE A 892 -5.30 47.70 -13.94
CA PHE A 892 -4.87 48.07 -12.57
C PHE A 892 -4.94 46.90 -11.56
N GLY A 893 -5.59 45.78 -11.94
CA GLY A 893 -5.69 44.58 -11.06
C GLY A 893 -6.86 44.70 -10.05
N TRP A 894 -6.81 43.79 -9.05
CA TRP A 894 -7.72 43.81 -7.90
C TRP A 894 -7.40 44.99 -6.98
N TYR A 895 -8.45 45.78 -6.70
CA TYR A 895 -8.33 46.93 -5.81
C TYR A 895 -9.46 46.90 -4.75
N SER A 896 -9.02 47.06 -3.48
CA SER A 896 -9.98 47.18 -2.37
C SER A 896 -10.19 48.63 -1.99
N SER A 897 -11.48 49.04 -1.87
CA SER A 897 -11.78 50.37 -1.27
C SER A 897 -12.04 50.34 0.24
N ASN A 898 -12.17 49.13 0.84
CA ASN A 898 -12.50 49.01 2.29
C ASN A 898 -11.76 47.86 3.03
N GLY A 899 -10.50 47.58 2.62
CA GLY A 899 -9.54 46.81 3.43
C GLY A 899 -9.47 45.28 3.18
N LEU A 900 -10.08 44.75 2.10
CA LEU A 900 -9.77 43.38 1.66
C LEU A 900 -8.55 43.44 0.73
N ASP A 901 -7.31 43.57 1.25
CA ASP A 901 -6.13 43.62 0.33
C ASP A 901 -5.41 42.26 0.19
N VAL A 902 -5.72 41.30 1.10
CA VAL A 902 -5.07 39.97 1.14
C VAL A 902 -6.11 38.86 1.36
N ILE A 903 -5.84 37.68 0.79
CA ILE A 903 -6.63 36.47 1.09
C ILE A 903 -6.05 35.83 2.37
N ARG A 904 -6.92 35.54 3.33
CA ARG A 904 -6.57 34.85 4.61
C ARG A 904 -7.15 33.43 4.56
N VAL A 905 -6.33 32.49 4.99
CA VAL A 905 -6.72 31.05 5.03
C VAL A 905 -7.81 30.70 6.04
N THR A 906 -8.02 31.61 7.01
CA THR A 906 -9.06 31.43 8.07
C THR A 906 -10.45 31.93 7.64
N THR A 907 -10.57 32.50 6.42
CA THR A 907 -11.80 33.21 5.99
C THR A 907 -12.35 32.54 4.74
N GLY A 908 -13.70 32.41 4.68
CA GLY A 908 -14.39 32.02 3.43
C GLY A 908 -14.70 33.29 2.61
N TYR A 909 -14.67 33.15 1.27
CA TYR A 909 -14.94 34.26 0.34
C TYR A 909 -16.13 33.93 -0.57
N LYS A 910 -16.76 35.02 -1.06
CA LYS A 910 -17.68 34.93 -2.21
C LYS A 910 -17.10 35.75 -3.35
N ILE A 911 -17.06 35.17 -4.56
CA ILE A 911 -16.61 35.91 -5.75
C ILE A 911 -17.68 35.89 -6.84
N TYR A 912 -17.83 37.02 -7.56
CA TYR A 912 -18.68 37.13 -8.75
C TYR A 912 -17.79 36.99 -10.00
N MET A 913 -18.20 36.07 -10.89
CA MET A 913 -17.45 35.80 -12.11
C MET A 913 -18.31 36.18 -13.33
N SER A 914 -17.67 36.86 -14.30
CA SER A 914 -18.37 37.20 -15.56
C SER A 914 -18.46 35.97 -16.50
N ASN A 915 -17.43 35.11 -16.48
CA ASN A 915 -17.42 33.81 -17.19
C ASN A 915 -16.86 32.73 -16.24
N THR A 916 -17.19 31.47 -16.56
CA THR A 916 -16.60 30.34 -15.79
C THR A 916 -15.10 30.32 -16.05
N ASP A 917 -14.33 30.21 -14.96
CA ASP A 917 -12.88 30.03 -15.04
C ASP A 917 -12.41 29.19 -13.85
N ILE A 918 -11.14 28.77 -13.92
CA ILE A 918 -10.56 27.92 -12.87
C ILE A 918 -9.62 28.80 -12.06
N LEU A 919 -9.98 28.98 -10.77
CA LEU A 919 -9.00 29.57 -9.85
C LEU A 919 -7.91 28.52 -9.54
N THR A 920 -6.68 28.86 -9.91
CA THR A 920 -5.48 28.07 -9.61
C THR A 920 -4.60 28.86 -8.64
N PHE A 921 -4.21 28.23 -7.52
CA PHE A 921 -3.25 28.86 -6.59
C PHE A 921 -2.33 27.78 -6.00
N THR A 922 -1.06 28.19 -5.84
CA THR A 922 0.07 27.27 -5.60
C THR A 922 0.81 27.71 -4.32
N GLY A 923 0.73 26.95 -3.22
CA GLY A 923 1.41 27.38 -1.96
C GLY A 923 1.61 26.23 -0.97
N VAL A 924 2.26 26.56 0.16
CA VAL A 924 2.58 25.57 1.22
C VAL A 924 1.31 25.33 2.07
N PRO A 925 0.89 24.08 2.33
CA PRO A 925 -0.29 23.79 3.16
C PRO A 925 -0.23 24.50 4.54
N VAL A 926 -1.40 24.95 5.01
CA VAL A 926 -1.46 25.66 6.32
C VAL A 926 -1.38 24.67 7.48
N ASP A 927 -0.51 24.98 8.45
CA ASP A 927 -0.53 24.30 9.77
C ASP A 927 -1.82 24.69 10.52
N TYR A 928 -2.86 23.86 10.33
CA TYR A 928 -4.19 24.13 10.90
C TYR A 928 -4.29 23.73 12.38
N ALA A 929 -3.39 22.85 12.86
CA ALA A 929 -3.37 22.47 14.29
C ALA A 929 -3.02 23.68 15.18
N ASN A 930 -2.19 24.59 14.63
CA ASN A 930 -1.75 25.80 15.37
C ASN A 930 -2.41 27.10 14.86
N THR A 931 -3.20 27.05 13.77
CA THR A 931 -3.94 28.25 13.30
C THR A 931 -5.39 28.20 13.86
N GLN A 932 -5.71 29.21 14.71
CA GLN A 932 -7.03 29.29 15.38
C GLN A 932 -7.94 30.29 14.67
N ILE A 933 -9.26 30.02 14.64
CA ILE A 933 -10.24 31.02 14.12
C ILE A 933 -11.08 31.56 15.29
N ASP A 934 -10.91 32.86 15.58
CA ASP A 934 -11.72 33.52 16.63
C ASP A 934 -13.14 33.85 16.09
N LEU A 935 -14.17 33.25 16.72
CA LEU A 935 -15.56 33.41 16.26
C LEU A 935 -16.34 34.32 17.21
N VAL A 936 -17.15 35.21 16.59
CA VAL A 936 -18.06 36.08 17.37
C VAL A 936 -19.49 35.53 17.37
N ALA A 937 -20.31 36.00 18.33
CA ALA A 937 -21.75 35.69 18.28
C ALA A 937 -22.37 36.20 16.96
N GLY A 938 -23.22 35.35 16.35
CA GLY A 938 -23.83 35.64 15.03
C GLY A 938 -23.09 34.88 13.90
N TRP A 939 -23.19 35.43 12.68
CA TRP A 939 -22.57 34.81 11.49
C TRP A 939 -21.05 35.03 11.49
N ASN A 940 -20.31 34.01 11.03
CA ASN A 940 -18.86 34.05 10.80
C ASN A 940 -18.59 33.38 9.45
N TRP A 941 -17.75 34.01 8.60
CA TRP A 941 -17.34 33.39 7.32
C TRP A 941 -15.98 32.74 7.53
N ILE A 942 -15.92 31.42 7.34
CA ILE A 942 -14.75 30.64 7.79
C ILE A 942 -14.22 29.84 6.59
N GLY A 943 -12.87 29.73 6.58
CA GLY A 943 -12.17 28.83 5.64
C GLY A 943 -11.98 27.46 6.31
N TYR A 944 -11.94 26.42 5.46
CA TYR A 944 -11.50 25.09 5.92
C TYR A 944 -10.02 24.94 5.55
N MET A 945 -9.17 24.84 6.59
CA MET A 945 -7.69 24.83 6.42
C MET A 945 -7.08 23.43 6.20
N PRO A 946 -7.62 22.36 6.78
CA PRO A 946 -7.17 21.01 6.43
C PRO A 946 -7.22 20.68 4.92
N GLN A 947 -6.26 19.81 4.47
CA GLN A 947 -6.16 19.48 3.03
C GLN A 947 -7.16 18.41 2.58
N VAL A 948 -7.68 17.64 3.55
CA VAL A 948 -8.59 16.49 3.29
C VAL A 948 -9.97 16.75 3.90
N LYS A 949 -11.01 16.11 3.33
CA LYS A 949 -12.39 16.27 3.85
C LYS A 949 -12.51 15.71 5.29
N ASP A 950 -13.34 16.35 6.14
CA ASP A 950 -13.55 15.90 7.55
C ASP A 950 -15.05 15.98 7.90
N PRO A 951 -15.65 14.93 8.50
CA PRO A 951 -17.04 14.97 8.93
C PRO A 951 -17.33 16.14 9.86
N ILE A 952 -18.49 16.76 9.68
CA ILE A 952 -18.80 18.03 10.34
C ILE A 952 -18.87 17.93 11.89
N ASN A 953 -19.23 16.72 12.39
CA ASN A 953 -19.25 16.42 13.83
C ASN A 953 -17.84 16.36 14.43
N HIS A 954 -16.86 15.96 13.61
CA HIS A 954 -15.47 15.95 14.05
C HIS A 954 -14.84 17.34 13.85
N ALA A 955 -14.96 17.91 12.63
CA ALA A 955 -14.30 19.19 12.30
C ALA A 955 -14.74 20.38 13.18
N LEU A 956 -16.01 20.39 13.64
CA LEU A 956 -16.54 21.50 14.48
C LEU A 956 -16.68 21.13 15.96
N SER A 957 -15.99 20.06 16.38
CA SER A 957 -16.13 19.55 17.77
C SER A 957 -15.64 20.56 18.83
N SER A 958 -14.66 21.44 18.48
CA SER A 958 -14.08 22.42 19.44
C SER A 958 -15.04 23.56 19.82
N ILE A 959 -16.13 23.76 19.06
CA ILE A 959 -17.06 24.91 19.26
C ILE A 959 -18.45 24.44 19.74
N GLU A 960 -18.59 23.14 20.07
CA GLU A 960 -19.85 22.64 20.60
C GLU A 960 -20.02 23.03 22.09
N PRO A 961 -21.23 23.48 22.47
CA PRO A 961 -22.49 23.53 21.77
C PRO A 961 -22.76 24.95 21.21
N ASN A 962 -21.71 25.80 21.11
CA ASN A 962 -21.90 27.22 20.77
C ASN A 962 -22.13 27.44 19.26
N GLY A 963 -21.60 26.56 18.38
CA GLY A 963 -21.96 26.55 16.95
C GLY A 963 -23.35 25.92 16.76
N THR A 964 -24.25 26.65 16.06
CA THR A 964 -25.67 26.16 15.96
C THR A 964 -26.15 25.93 14.53
N PHE A 965 -25.44 26.49 13.54
CA PHE A 965 -25.85 26.35 12.13
C PHE A 965 -24.67 26.63 11.21
N ILE A 966 -24.51 25.83 10.15
CA ILE A 966 -23.47 26.10 9.15
C ILE A 966 -24.05 25.85 7.76
N LYS A 967 -23.57 26.61 6.76
CA LYS A 967 -23.94 26.38 5.35
C LYS A 967 -22.75 26.67 4.44
N ASN A 968 -22.70 25.95 3.31
CA ASN A 968 -21.91 26.38 2.14
C ASN A 968 -22.90 26.86 1.06
N GLN A 969 -22.40 26.94 -0.19
CA GLN A 969 -23.23 27.42 -1.31
C GLN A 969 -24.43 26.52 -1.63
N THR A 970 -24.36 25.21 -1.35
CA THR A 970 -25.39 24.25 -1.87
C THR A 970 -26.11 23.48 -0.76
N ALA A 971 -25.55 23.46 0.46
CA ALA A 971 -26.09 22.65 1.56
C ALA A 971 -25.90 23.35 2.94
N TYR A 972 -26.63 22.85 3.96
CA TYR A 972 -26.54 23.39 5.34
C TYR A 972 -26.73 22.28 6.40
N ALA A 973 -26.29 22.57 7.63
CA ALA A 973 -26.45 21.64 8.77
C ALA A 973 -26.84 22.43 10.04
N ASP A 974 -27.73 21.84 10.86
CA ASP A 974 -28.09 22.39 12.19
C ASP A 974 -27.44 21.51 13.27
N TYR A 975 -27.03 22.15 14.38
CA TYR A 975 -26.58 21.35 15.54
C TYR A 975 -27.75 21.07 16.50
N TYR A 976 -27.82 19.80 16.94
CA TYR A 976 -28.84 19.32 17.88
C TYR A 976 -28.15 18.73 19.13
N ALA A 977 -28.42 19.35 20.28
CA ALA A 977 -27.80 18.92 21.54
C ALA A 977 -28.09 17.43 21.85
N GLY A 978 -27.01 16.64 22.05
CA GLY A 978 -27.12 15.18 22.31
C GLY A 978 -27.19 14.31 21.04
N PHE A 979 -27.21 14.92 19.85
CA PHE A 979 -27.12 14.17 18.56
C PHE A 979 -25.89 14.62 17.74
N GLY A 980 -25.58 15.94 17.76
CA GLY A 980 -24.49 16.52 16.96
C GLY A 980 -25.06 17.36 15.80
N TRP A 981 -24.16 17.71 14.87
CA TRP A 981 -24.51 18.32 13.59
C TRP A 981 -25.26 17.33 12.68
N TYR A 982 -26.32 17.85 12.05
CA TYR A 982 -27.13 17.05 11.13
C TYR A 982 -27.55 17.91 9.95
N SER A 983 -27.50 17.29 8.75
CA SER A 983 -27.96 17.95 7.53
C SER A 983 -29.13 17.19 6.90
N SER A 984 -30.13 17.98 6.51
CA SER A 984 -31.29 17.47 5.72
C SER A 984 -31.07 17.59 4.21
N ASN A 985 -29.96 18.23 3.76
CA ASN A 985 -29.70 18.44 2.32
C ASN A 985 -28.24 18.18 1.88
N GLY A 986 -27.45 17.45 2.70
CA GLY A 986 -26.16 16.84 2.24
C GLY A 986 -24.87 17.48 2.78
N LEU A 987 -24.93 18.52 3.63
CA LEU A 987 -23.69 19.01 4.31
C LEU A 987 -23.31 18.13 5.52
N ASP A 988 -22.63 17.02 5.24
CA ASP A 988 -22.16 16.06 6.28
C ASP A 988 -20.66 16.17 6.57
N SER A 989 -19.89 16.85 5.69
CA SER A 989 -18.44 17.05 5.88
C SER A 989 -18.01 18.46 5.41
N LEU A 990 -16.86 18.92 5.94
CA LEU A 990 -16.16 20.08 5.38
C LEU A 990 -15.10 19.58 4.38
N VAL A 991 -14.91 20.35 3.31
CA VAL A 991 -14.04 19.99 2.17
C VAL A 991 -13.10 21.17 1.91
N ALA A 992 -11.85 20.84 1.55
CA ALA A 992 -10.87 21.85 1.09
C ALA A 992 -11.45 22.71 -0.05
N THR A 993 -10.94 23.96 -0.12
CA THR A 993 -11.30 24.98 -1.13
C THR A 993 -12.76 25.48 -1.10
N GLU A 994 -13.62 24.94 -0.21
CA GLU A 994 -14.99 25.46 -0.02
C GLU A 994 -15.06 26.51 1.10
N GLY A 995 -15.84 27.58 0.84
CA GLY A 995 -16.12 28.61 1.87
C GLY A 995 -17.41 28.30 2.64
N TYR A 996 -17.40 28.57 3.95
CA TYR A 996 -18.56 28.25 4.83
C TYR A 996 -19.02 29.52 5.58
N MET A 997 -20.32 29.59 5.87
CA MET A 997 -20.87 30.53 6.85
C MET A 997 -21.36 29.75 8.07
N LEU A 998 -20.76 30.08 9.23
CA LEU A 998 -21.07 29.45 10.52
C LEU A 998 -21.78 30.44 11.45
N PHE A 999 -22.94 30.03 11.98
CA PHE A 999 -23.67 30.83 12.99
C PHE A 999 -23.39 30.31 14.40
N MET A 1000 -22.93 31.25 15.24
CA MET A 1000 -22.58 30.99 16.65
C MET A 1000 -23.60 31.64 17.60
N SER A 1001 -24.03 30.89 18.63
CA SER A 1001 -24.88 31.47 19.71
C SER A 1001 -24.11 32.35 20.70
N SER A 1002 -22.79 32.10 20.83
CA SER A 1002 -21.87 32.93 21.63
C SER A 1002 -20.47 32.83 21.00
N ALA A 1003 -19.61 33.82 21.31
CA ALA A 1003 -18.22 33.76 20.83
C ALA A 1003 -17.47 32.51 21.37
N ASP A 1004 -16.59 31.97 20.52
CA ASP A 1004 -15.74 30.82 20.84
C ASP A 1004 -14.53 30.79 19.88
N THR A 1005 -13.63 29.81 20.04
CA THR A 1005 -12.49 29.65 19.10
C THR A 1005 -12.58 28.27 18.42
N LEU A 1006 -12.53 28.28 17.08
CA LEU A 1006 -12.46 27.03 16.30
C LEU A 1006 -10.99 26.61 16.16
N ILE A 1007 -10.75 25.34 16.51
CA ILE A 1007 -9.49 24.64 16.18
C ILE A 1007 -9.92 23.37 15.44
N TYR A 1008 -9.43 23.26 14.20
CA TYR A 1008 -9.68 22.01 13.46
C TYR A 1008 -8.81 20.90 14.09
N PRO A 1009 -9.43 19.78 14.52
CA PRO A 1009 -8.68 18.60 14.92
C PRO A 1009 -8.03 17.94 13.69
N THR A 1010 -7.04 17.06 13.94
CA THR A 1010 -6.48 16.23 12.85
C THR A 1010 -7.61 15.44 12.16
N PRO A 1011 -7.90 15.69 10.88
CA PRO A 1011 -9.02 15.09 10.17
C PRO A 1011 -9.01 13.56 10.32
N VAL A 1012 -10.21 13.00 10.49
CA VAL A 1012 -10.34 11.53 10.65
C VAL A 1012 -10.89 10.94 9.35
N LYS A 1013 -10.30 9.82 8.88
CA LYS A 1013 -10.96 9.02 7.82
C LYS A 1013 -12.31 8.52 8.37
N SER A 1014 -13.38 9.09 7.83
CA SER A 1014 -14.75 8.72 8.24
C SER A 1014 -15.05 7.25 7.91
N THR A 1015 -15.12 6.42 8.97
CA THR A 1015 -16.09 5.30 8.96
C THR A 1015 -17.51 5.87 8.91
N ALA A 1016 -18.11 5.76 7.71
CA ALA A 1016 -19.49 6.15 7.42
C ALA A 1016 -20.48 5.94 8.61
N ALA A 1017 -20.69 7.03 9.36
CA ALA A 1017 -21.95 7.21 10.07
C ALA A 1017 -23.05 7.26 8.98
N ALA A 1018 -23.81 6.15 8.86
CA ALA A 1018 -25.16 6.09 8.27
C ALA A 1018 -25.86 7.46 8.09
N SER A 1019 -25.50 8.15 7.00
CA SER A 1019 -26.51 8.90 6.25
C SER A 1019 -27.10 7.89 5.27
N GLY A 1020 -28.25 7.34 5.68
CA GLY A 1020 -29.17 6.65 4.76
C GLY A 1020 -29.52 7.60 3.59
N GLN A 1021 -28.67 7.65 2.55
CA GLN A 1021 -29.08 8.07 1.20
C GLN A 1021 -29.26 6.83 0.32
N LEU A 1022 -30.55 6.49 0.24
CA LEU A 1022 -31.16 5.65 -0.79
C LEU A 1022 -30.59 5.93 -2.20
N ALA A 1023 -29.99 4.89 -2.80
CA ALA A 1023 -29.91 4.79 -4.27
C ALA A 1023 -31.24 5.19 -4.98
N LYS A 1024 -31.10 6.27 -5.77
CA LYS A 1024 -32.14 6.87 -6.65
C LYS A 1024 -32.65 5.89 -7.72
N ALA A 1025 -33.92 5.45 -7.58
CA ALA A 1025 -34.63 4.85 -8.72
C ALA A 1025 -35.03 5.92 -9.77
N SER A 1026 -34.37 5.84 -10.93
CA SER A 1026 -34.74 6.63 -12.14
C SER A 1026 -36.24 6.49 -12.53
N HIS A 1027 -37.04 7.55 -12.29
CA HIS A 1027 -38.28 7.75 -13.06
C HIS A 1027 -38.32 9.19 -13.60
N ARG A 1028 -38.68 9.27 -14.91
CA ARG A 1028 -38.87 10.52 -15.72
C ARG A 1028 -39.34 11.72 -14.88
N ALA A 1029 -38.45 12.73 -14.77
CA ALA A 1029 -38.70 13.86 -13.86
C ALA A 1029 -38.91 15.16 -14.66
N VAL A 1030 -40.03 15.87 -14.41
CA VAL A 1030 -39.98 17.36 -14.21
C VAL A 1030 -38.58 17.86 -13.79
N ILE A 1031 -37.99 18.70 -14.66
CA ILE A 1031 -36.62 19.24 -14.42
C ILE A 1031 -36.76 20.59 -13.69
N TRP A 1032 -36.70 20.55 -12.35
CA TRP A 1032 -36.48 21.77 -11.55
C TRP A 1032 -34.99 21.83 -11.18
N GLN A 1033 -34.31 22.86 -11.73
CA GLN A 1033 -32.86 23.04 -11.51
C GLN A 1033 -32.63 24.49 -11.12
N PRO A 1034 -32.32 24.77 -9.84
CA PRO A 1034 -31.95 26.11 -9.42
C PRO A 1034 -30.53 26.46 -9.90
N ASP A 1035 -30.39 27.70 -10.40
CA ASP A 1035 -29.04 28.25 -10.69
C ASP A 1035 -28.53 28.92 -9.40
N VAL A 1036 -27.69 28.15 -8.70
CA VAL A 1036 -27.15 28.54 -7.37
C VAL A 1036 -26.08 29.64 -7.47
N ASN A 1037 -25.52 29.83 -8.68
CA ASN A 1037 -24.50 30.86 -8.91
C ASN A 1037 -25.14 32.19 -9.34
N LYS A 1038 -26.42 32.21 -9.76
CA LYS A 1038 -27.03 33.49 -10.22
C LYS A 1038 -27.27 34.50 -9.08
N TYR A 1039 -27.41 34.03 -7.83
CA TYR A 1039 -27.66 34.96 -6.69
C TYR A 1039 -26.58 34.83 -5.61
N GLU A 1040 -26.30 36.00 -5.01
CA GLU A 1040 -25.22 36.13 -4.00
C GLU A 1040 -25.63 35.58 -2.61
N SER A 1041 -26.94 35.59 -2.35
CA SER A 1041 -27.49 35.23 -1.03
C SER A 1041 -28.36 34.00 -1.15
N SER A 1042 -28.39 33.26 -0.03
CA SER A 1042 -29.27 32.10 0.11
C SER A 1042 -29.98 32.15 1.46
N MET A 1043 -31.15 31.52 1.53
CA MET A 1043 -31.90 31.33 2.79
C MET A 1043 -32.17 29.83 2.98
N ALA A 1044 -32.13 29.38 4.24
CA ALA A 1044 -32.34 27.95 4.53
C ALA A 1044 -33.77 27.73 5.05
N ILE A 1045 -34.42 26.68 4.53
CA ILE A 1045 -35.76 26.30 5.00
C ILE A 1045 -35.73 24.81 5.36
N THR A 1046 -36.12 24.52 6.61
CA THR A 1046 -36.48 23.14 7.04
C THR A 1046 -37.99 23.09 7.27
N GLY A 1047 -38.68 22.20 6.54
CA GLY A 1047 -40.14 22.16 6.65
C GLY A 1047 -40.74 20.76 6.43
N VAL A 1048 -42.05 20.70 6.64
CA VAL A 1048 -42.87 19.49 6.38
C VAL A 1048 -43.97 19.83 5.39
N VAL A 1049 -44.43 18.81 4.65
CA VAL A 1049 -45.53 19.03 3.68
C VAL A 1049 -46.85 18.52 4.28
N LEU A 1050 -47.86 19.41 4.32
CA LEU A 1050 -49.24 19.01 4.67
C LEU A 1050 -50.10 18.93 3.40
N VAL A 1051 -50.63 17.73 3.10
CA VAL A 1051 -51.60 17.57 1.99
C VAL A 1051 -53.01 17.52 2.58
N ASN A 1052 -53.86 18.49 2.17
CA ASN A 1052 -55.22 18.66 2.73
C ASN A 1052 -55.26 18.76 4.27
N GLY A 1053 -54.20 19.33 4.87
CA GLY A 1053 -54.09 19.53 6.34
C GLY A 1053 -53.52 18.33 7.11
N VAL A 1054 -53.03 17.28 6.41
CA VAL A 1054 -52.39 16.11 7.06
C VAL A 1054 -50.94 16.04 6.60
N GLU A 1055 -50.05 15.80 7.56
CA GLU A 1055 -48.62 15.64 7.27
C GLU A 1055 -48.35 14.42 6.37
N HIS A 1056 -47.41 14.63 5.43
CA HIS A 1056 -47.03 13.59 4.48
C HIS A 1056 -45.79 12.83 5.01
N HIS A 1057 -45.79 11.49 4.84
CA HIS A 1057 -44.83 10.61 5.54
C HIS A 1057 -44.05 9.69 4.56
N ALA A 1058 -43.80 10.18 3.33
CA ALA A 1058 -43.03 9.44 2.33
C ALA A 1058 -42.12 10.39 1.51
N SER A 1059 -41.08 9.81 0.88
CA SER A 1059 -40.12 10.55 0.00
C SER A 1059 -40.58 10.69 -1.47
N ASP A 1060 -41.85 10.43 -1.76
CA ASP A 1060 -42.44 10.51 -3.12
C ASP A 1060 -42.78 11.96 -3.55
N LEU A 1061 -42.50 12.97 -2.69
CA LEU A 1061 -42.68 14.38 -3.07
C LEU A 1061 -41.32 15.07 -3.30
N LEU A 1062 -41.34 15.97 -4.29
CA LEU A 1062 -40.25 16.94 -4.52
C LEU A 1062 -40.83 18.34 -4.24
N VAL A 1063 -40.12 19.15 -3.43
CA VAL A 1063 -40.56 20.51 -3.08
C VAL A 1063 -39.66 21.49 -3.82
N GLY A 1064 -40.27 22.46 -4.53
CA GLY A 1064 -39.52 23.51 -5.24
C GLY A 1064 -39.97 24.88 -4.73
N ALA A 1065 -38.99 25.78 -4.49
CA ALA A 1065 -39.26 27.21 -4.31
C ALA A 1065 -39.06 27.96 -5.64
N PHE A 1066 -39.94 28.94 -5.87
CA PHE A 1066 -39.99 29.68 -7.15
C PHE A 1066 -40.10 31.18 -6.81
N VAL A 1067 -39.36 32.00 -7.59
CA VAL A 1067 -39.79 33.40 -7.82
C VAL A 1067 -40.34 33.43 -9.25
N ASP A 1068 -41.62 33.82 -9.37
CA ASP A 1068 -42.37 33.68 -10.64
C ASP A 1068 -42.33 32.22 -11.17
N GLU A 1069 -41.63 31.97 -12.31
CA GLU A 1069 -41.49 30.59 -12.86
C GLU A 1069 -40.04 30.05 -12.72
N GLU A 1070 -39.11 30.85 -12.18
CA GLU A 1070 -37.71 30.38 -12.04
C GLU A 1070 -37.54 29.61 -10.71
N CYS A 1071 -36.99 28.38 -10.80
CA CYS A 1071 -36.76 27.56 -9.60
C CYS A 1071 -35.55 28.13 -8.84
N ARG A 1072 -35.73 28.36 -7.54
CA ARG A 1072 -34.69 28.96 -6.68
C ARG A 1072 -34.14 28.01 -5.64
N GLY A 1073 -34.78 26.85 -5.49
CA GLY A 1073 -34.27 25.75 -4.66
C GLY A 1073 -35.21 24.55 -4.87
N VAL A 1074 -34.65 23.36 -4.62
CA VAL A 1074 -35.43 22.11 -4.73
C VAL A 1074 -34.98 21.18 -3.60
N ALA A 1075 -35.91 20.37 -3.08
CA ALA A 1075 -35.53 19.38 -2.06
C ALA A 1075 -36.49 18.18 -2.02
N GLU A 1076 -35.93 17.05 -1.57
CA GLU A 1076 -36.74 15.84 -1.28
C GLU A 1076 -37.09 15.78 0.20
N LEU A 1077 -38.06 14.93 0.53
CA LEU A 1077 -38.36 14.63 1.94
C LEU A 1077 -37.46 13.48 2.43
N VAL A 1078 -36.81 13.71 3.58
CA VAL A 1078 -35.93 12.73 4.25
C VAL A 1078 -36.43 12.55 5.69
N ALA A 1079 -36.34 11.30 6.18
CA ALA A 1079 -36.72 10.99 7.58
C ALA A 1079 -35.72 11.64 8.57
N PHE A 1080 -36.25 12.51 9.44
CA PHE A 1080 -35.45 13.14 10.50
C PHE A 1080 -35.13 12.16 11.66
N PRO A 1081 -33.85 11.92 11.99
CA PRO A 1081 -33.44 10.78 12.83
C PRO A 1081 -33.99 10.83 14.26
N LEU A 1082 -34.30 12.03 14.80
CA LEU A 1082 -34.72 12.11 16.22
C LEU A 1082 -36.20 11.75 16.46
N ASN A 1083 -37.07 11.88 15.44
CA ASN A 1083 -38.51 11.63 15.63
C ASN A 1083 -39.11 10.86 14.44
N GLY A 1084 -38.29 10.54 13.43
CA GLY A 1084 -38.69 9.82 12.19
C GLY A 1084 -39.73 10.53 11.29
N ARG A 1085 -39.93 11.83 11.52
CA ARG A 1085 -40.77 12.70 10.70
C ARG A 1085 -40.09 12.92 9.35
N PHE A 1086 -40.86 12.88 8.24
CA PHE A 1086 -40.27 13.23 6.93
C PHE A 1086 -40.31 14.74 6.73
N GLU A 1087 -39.12 15.30 6.48
CA GLU A 1087 -38.94 16.75 6.36
C GLU A 1087 -38.11 17.04 5.11
N PHE A 1088 -38.31 18.25 4.56
CA PHE A 1088 -37.43 18.72 3.49
C PHE A 1088 -36.55 19.84 4.03
N GLY A 1089 -35.25 19.77 3.69
CA GLY A 1089 -34.33 20.90 3.91
C GLY A 1089 -33.86 21.46 2.57
N MET A 1090 -33.96 22.79 2.42
CA MET A 1090 -33.66 23.42 1.12
C MET A 1090 -32.88 24.70 1.35
N LEU A 1091 -31.83 24.91 0.52
CA LEU A 1091 -31.34 26.28 0.28
C LEU A 1091 -32.10 26.87 -0.90
N VAL A 1092 -32.54 28.11 -0.68
CA VAL A 1092 -33.20 28.89 -1.73
C VAL A 1092 -32.29 30.07 -2.01
N HIS A 1093 -32.08 30.39 -3.30
CA HIS A 1093 -31.19 31.51 -3.70
C HIS A 1093 -32.01 32.68 -4.23
N GLY A 1094 -31.65 33.91 -3.80
CA GLY A 1094 -32.42 35.08 -4.28
C GLY A 1094 -31.96 36.42 -3.71
N GLN A 1095 -32.82 37.43 -3.91
CA GLN A 1095 -32.59 38.79 -3.40
C GLN A 1095 -33.62 39.16 -2.33
N ASP A 1096 -33.18 40.00 -1.39
CA ASP A 1096 -34.04 40.41 -0.26
C ASP A 1096 -35.36 41.03 -0.72
N GLY A 1097 -36.45 40.54 -0.09
CA GLY A 1097 -37.81 41.05 -0.37
C GLY A 1097 -38.54 40.30 -1.49
N GLU A 1098 -37.86 39.45 -2.29
CA GLU A 1098 -38.53 38.68 -3.35
C GLU A 1098 -39.60 37.72 -2.78
N GLU A 1099 -40.74 37.60 -3.46
CA GLU A 1099 -41.81 36.70 -3.01
C GLU A 1099 -41.56 35.27 -3.54
N LEU A 1100 -41.39 34.33 -2.61
CA LEU A 1100 -41.30 32.90 -2.91
C LEU A 1100 -42.69 32.25 -2.92
N ILE A 1101 -42.88 31.45 -3.97
CA ILE A 1101 -44.04 30.56 -4.15
C ILE A 1101 -43.47 29.14 -4.13
N PHE A 1102 -44.20 28.23 -3.47
CA PHE A 1102 -43.76 26.83 -3.44
C PHE A 1102 -44.66 25.97 -4.32
N LYS A 1103 -44.02 24.99 -4.98
CA LYS A 1103 -44.73 23.95 -5.74
C LYS A 1103 -44.26 22.59 -5.18
N VAL A 1104 -45.17 21.62 -5.17
CA VAL A 1104 -44.84 20.25 -4.74
C VAL A 1104 -45.15 19.33 -5.93
N TYR A 1105 -44.11 18.64 -6.39
CA TYR A 1105 -44.27 17.61 -7.41
C TYR A 1105 -44.54 16.25 -6.71
N ASP A 1106 -45.71 15.67 -6.99
CA ASP A 1106 -46.02 14.28 -6.55
C ASP A 1106 -45.52 13.29 -7.63
N ARG A 1107 -44.51 12.49 -7.25
CA ARG A 1107 -43.98 11.50 -8.21
C ARG A 1107 -44.95 10.35 -8.48
N THR A 1108 -45.89 10.08 -7.55
CA THR A 1108 -46.82 8.94 -7.74
C THR A 1108 -47.95 9.30 -8.70
N SER A 1109 -48.42 10.56 -8.64
CA SER A 1109 -49.51 11.01 -9.54
C SER A 1109 -49.03 11.81 -10.75
N ASP A 1110 -47.70 12.04 -10.87
CA ASP A 1110 -47.09 12.90 -11.90
C ASP A 1110 -47.76 14.29 -12.02
N ASN A 1111 -48.10 14.87 -10.84
CA ASN A 1111 -48.78 16.19 -10.81
C ASN A 1111 -47.99 17.18 -9.96
N VAL A 1112 -48.04 18.45 -10.40
CA VAL A 1112 -47.50 19.57 -9.60
C VAL A 1112 -48.66 20.26 -8.89
N LEU A 1113 -48.52 20.39 -7.56
CA LEU A 1113 -49.48 21.09 -6.70
C LEU A 1113 -48.89 22.44 -6.27
N CYS A 1114 -49.72 23.50 -6.38
CA CYS A 1114 -49.27 24.80 -5.90
C CYS A 1114 -49.60 24.90 -4.39
N ALA A 1115 -48.59 25.31 -3.60
CA ALA A 1115 -48.82 25.53 -2.17
C ALA A 1115 -49.57 26.86 -1.93
N ASP A 1116 -50.35 26.90 -0.84
CA ASP A 1116 -51.06 28.17 -0.48
C ASP A 1116 -50.11 29.19 0.22
N SER A 1117 -48.89 28.74 0.55
CA SER A 1117 -47.96 29.54 1.36
C SER A 1117 -47.04 30.38 0.46
N LYS A 1118 -47.05 31.70 0.72
CA LYS A 1118 -46.05 32.63 0.15
C LYS A 1118 -45.17 33.12 1.28
N MET A 1119 -43.88 33.34 0.96
CA MET A 1119 -42.99 33.99 1.95
C MET A 1119 -42.01 34.88 1.23
N LYS A 1120 -41.48 35.90 1.96
CA LYS A 1120 -40.42 36.73 1.35
C LYS A 1120 -39.06 36.08 1.60
N PHE A 1121 -38.24 36.09 0.55
CA PHE A 1121 -36.82 35.79 0.68
C PHE A 1121 -36.16 36.83 1.60
N ALA A 1122 -35.39 36.30 2.57
CA ALA A 1122 -34.51 37.12 3.39
C ALA A 1122 -33.12 36.47 3.38
N ALA A 1123 -32.11 37.26 2.99
CA ALA A 1123 -30.73 36.78 2.88
C ALA A 1123 -30.27 36.20 4.21
N ASP A 1124 -29.66 35.01 4.12
CA ASP A 1124 -29.12 34.27 5.27
C ASP A 1124 -30.15 33.91 6.36
N ALA A 1125 -31.46 34.07 6.07
CA ALA A 1125 -32.49 33.69 7.04
C ALA A 1125 -32.59 32.15 7.21
N ARG A 1126 -32.98 31.77 8.44
CA ARG A 1126 -33.19 30.35 8.81
C ARG A 1126 -34.66 30.18 9.18
N ILE A 1127 -35.36 29.37 8.38
CA ILE A 1127 -36.81 29.17 8.59
C ILE A 1127 -37.08 27.70 8.90
N GLY A 1128 -37.62 27.48 10.11
CA GLY A 1128 -37.87 26.12 10.62
C GLY A 1128 -36.59 25.42 11.13
N SER A 1129 -36.79 24.24 11.73
CA SER A 1129 -35.72 23.31 12.13
C SER A 1129 -36.32 21.89 12.23
N GLY A 1130 -35.46 20.88 12.39
CA GLY A 1130 -35.94 19.47 12.51
C GLY A 1130 -36.84 19.21 13.74
N LEU A 1131 -36.74 20.08 14.76
CA LEU A 1131 -37.65 20.00 15.92
C LEU A 1131 -38.83 20.99 15.84
N ALA A 1132 -38.72 22.02 14.98
CA ALA A 1132 -39.78 23.04 14.83
C ALA A 1132 -39.94 23.43 13.34
N PRO A 1133 -40.46 22.51 12.50
CA PRO A 1133 -40.40 22.68 11.04
C PRO A 1133 -41.40 23.72 10.53
N PHE A 1134 -41.06 24.36 9.39
CA PHE A 1134 -42.03 25.18 8.65
C PHE A 1134 -43.12 24.30 8.01
N GLU A 1135 -44.37 24.77 8.05
CA GLU A 1135 -45.50 23.96 7.56
C GLU A 1135 -45.90 24.40 6.14
N LEU A 1136 -45.63 23.53 5.15
CA LEU A 1136 -46.01 23.85 3.76
C LEU A 1136 -47.29 23.09 3.36
N SER A 1137 -48.38 23.86 3.18
CA SER A 1137 -49.71 23.28 2.92
C SER A 1137 -50.06 23.29 1.43
N VAL A 1138 -50.53 22.12 0.93
CA VAL A 1138 -51.05 21.97 -0.46
C VAL A 1138 -52.47 21.38 -0.47
N LYS A 1139 -53.29 21.87 -1.45
CA LYS A 1139 -54.70 21.41 -1.61
C LYS A 1139 -54.89 20.70 -2.94
N THR A 1140 -55.59 19.55 -2.93
CA THR A 1140 -55.88 18.80 -4.19
C THR A 1140 -57.39 18.62 -4.41
N ASN A 1141 -57.87 18.73 -5.68
CA ASN A 1141 -59.32 18.54 -5.99
C ASN A 1141 -59.74 17.09 -6.24
N SER A 1142 -58.79 16.18 -6.07
CA SER A 1142 -59.08 14.74 -6.15
C SER A 1142 -59.14 14.27 -4.71
N ALA A 1143 -60.29 13.65 -4.35
CA ALA A 1143 -60.31 12.70 -3.23
C ALA A 1143 -59.18 11.68 -3.45
N ILE A 1144 -57.99 12.02 -2.94
CA ILE A 1144 -56.92 11.05 -2.72
C ILE A 1144 -57.58 10.10 -1.73
N ALA A 1145 -57.90 8.90 -2.23
CA ALA A 1145 -58.03 7.69 -1.43
C ALA A 1145 -57.19 7.84 -0.14
N ALA A 1146 -57.87 8.31 0.93
CA ALA A 1146 -57.55 7.93 2.30
C ALA A 1146 -56.99 6.52 2.23
N LEU A 1147 -55.65 6.45 2.40
CA LEU A 1147 -54.92 5.21 2.63
C LEU A 1147 -55.80 4.36 3.56
N GLU A 1148 -56.51 3.40 2.95
CA GLU A 1148 -57.44 2.54 3.71
C GLU A 1148 -56.58 1.85 4.75
N LEU A 1149 -56.68 2.34 6.00
CA LEU A 1149 -55.93 1.70 7.08
C LEU A 1149 -56.33 0.22 7.09
N PRO A 1150 -55.34 -0.67 7.27
CA PRO A 1150 -55.60 -2.09 7.17
C PRO A 1150 -56.70 -2.50 8.15
N GLU A 1151 -57.61 -3.39 7.72
CA GLU A 1151 -58.74 -3.77 8.61
C GLU A 1151 -58.37 -4.86 9.64
N GLN A 1152 -57.23 -5.54 9.41
CA GLN A 1152 -56.75 -6.62 10.28
C GLN A 1152 -55.22 -6.62 10.31
N TYR A 1153 -54.69 -7.18 11.42
CA TYR A 1153 -53.25 -7.48 11.47
C TYR A 1153 -52.91 -8.53 10.40
N GLN A 1154 -51.84 -8.28 9.62
CA GLN A 1154 -51.41 -9.24 8.59
C GLN A 1154 -49.89 -9.28 8.57
N LEU A 1155 -49.30 -10.49 8.54
CA LEU A 1155 -47.87 -10.61 8.18
C LEU A 1155 -47.79 -11.25 6.79
N TYR A 1156 -47.10 -10.58 5.85
CA TYR A 1156 -47.03 -11.06 4.45
C TYR A 1156 -45.80 -11.95 4.23
N GLN A 1157 -45.88 -12.73 3.14
CA GLN A 1157 -44.72 -13.53 2.70
C GLN A 1157 -43.63 -12.56 2.22
N ASN A 1158 -42.39 -12.77 2.69
CA ASN A 1158 -41.26 -11.95 2.26
C ASN A 1158 -41.01 -12.16 0.75
N TYR A 1159 -40.55 -11.08 0.09
CA TYR A 1159 -40.18 -11.14 -1.33
C TYR A 1159 -38.86 -10.37 -1.54
N PRO A 1160 -37.92 -10.93 -2.32
CA PRO A 1160 -37.96 -12.27 -2.92
C PRO A 1160 -37.88 -13.39 -1.84
N ASN A 1161 -38.32 -14.63 -2.20
CA ASN A 1161 -38.12 -15.80 -1.31
C ASN A 1161 -38.09 -17.12 -2.16
N PRO A 1162 -36.94 -17.81 -2.29
CA PRO A 1162 -35.67 -17.49 -1.65
C PRO A 1162 -35.09 -16.12 -2.04
N PHE A 1163 -34.19 -15.57 -1.19
CA PHE A 1163 -33.55 -14.26 -1.44
C PHE A 1163 -32.04 -14.29 -1.21
N ASN A 1164 -31.36 -13.34 -1.87
CA ASN A 1164 -29.91 -13.11 -1.78
C ASN A 1164 -29.59 -11.62 -2.17
N PRO A 1165 -28.92 -10.79 -1.35
CA PRO A 1165 -28.67 -11.01 0.06
C PRO A 1165 -29.84 -10.46 0.92
N SER A 1166 -30.79 -9.73 0.29
CA SER A 1166 -31.87 -9.05 1.03
C SER A 1166 -33.30 -9.44 0.62
N THR A 1167 -34.23 -9.30 1.58
CA THR A 1167 -35.68 -9.51 1.34
C THR A 1167 -36.51 -8.47 2.07
N THR A 1168 -37.65 -8.14 1.47
CA THR A 1168 -38.61 -7.21 2.10
C THR A 1168 -39.73 -8.02 2.79
N ILE A 1169 -39.98 -7.68 4.06
CA ILE A 1169 -41.08 -8.26 4.87
C ILE A 1169 -42.13 -7.16 5.04
N ALA A 1170 -43.30 -7.38 4.42
CA ALA A 1170 -44.44 -6.46 4.59
C ALA A 1170 -45.35 -6.93 5.74
N TYR A 1171 -45.98 -5.99 6.46
CA TYR A 1171 -46.96 -6.32 7.50
C TYR A 1171 -47.91 -5.14 7.75
N ASP A 1172 -49.13 -5.47 8.22
CA ASP A 1172 -50.16 -4.46 8.46
C ASP A 1172 -50.59 -4.41 9.93
N LEU A 1173 -50.89 -3.17 10.37
CA LEU A 1173 -51.41 -2.88 11.72
C LEU A 1173 -52.73 -2.07 11.59
N PRO A 1174 -53.88 -2.64 12.01
CA PRO A 1174 -55.18 -1.98 11.86
C PRO A 1174 -55.48 -0.93 12.94
N GLN A 1175 -54.66 -0.88 14.00
CA GLN A 1175 -54.80 0.11 15.08
C GLN A 1175 -53.41 0.32 15.70
N ASP A 1176 -53.23 1.49 16.31
CA ASP A 1176 -51.96 1.82 17.00
C ASP A 1176 -51.72 0.80 18.13
N GLY A 1177 -50.44 0.40 18.29
CA GLY A 1177 -50.07 -0.43 19.46
C GLY A 1177 -48.63 -0.92 19.36
N GLU A 1178 -48.14 -1.43 20.50
CA GLU A 1178 -46.79 -2.02 20.55
C GLU A 1178 -46.70 -3.30 19.71
N MET A 1179 -45.68 -3.33 18.84
CA MET A 1179 -45.36 -4.49 18.01
C MET A 1179 -43.89 -4.85 18.12
N SER A 1180 -43.61 -6.14 17.88
CA SER A 1180 -42.26 -6.60 17.53
C SER A 1180 -42.26 -7.47 16.26
N LEU A 1181 -41.26 -7.26 15.40
CA LEU A 1181 -40.94 -8.15 14.27
C LEU A 1181 -39.50 -8.67 14.46
N GLU A 1182 -39.40 -10.00 14.56
CA GLU A 1182 -38.16 -10.66 14.99
C GLU A 1182 -37.89 -11.89 14.13
N ILE A 1183 -36.60 -12.13 13.81
CA ILE A 1183 -36.12 -13.25 12.99
C ILE A 1183 -35.52 -14.32 13.88
N TYR A 1184 -35.78 -15.59 13.53
CA TYR A 1184 -35.30 -16.75 14.28
C TYR A 1184 -34.71 -17.79 13.33
N ASP A 1185 -33.71 -18.53 13.83
CA ASP A 1185 -33.16 -19.69 13.10
C ASP A 1185 -34.09 -20.93 13.23
N VAL A 1186 -33.72 -22.03 12.54
CA VAL A 1186 -34.51 -23.29 12.61
C VAL A 1186 -34.57 -23.93 14.01
N ARG A 1187 -33.67 -23.52 14.92
CA ARG A 1187 -33.66 -24.00 16.32
C ARG A 1187 -34.48 -23.08 17.23
N GLY A 1188 -35.10 -22.02 16.68
CA GLY A 1188 -35.92 -21.04 17.43
C GLY A 1188 -35.07 -20.04 18.21
N ARG A 1189 -33.76 -19.91 17.90
CA ARG A 1189 -32.95 -18.84 18.52
C ARG A 1189 -33.20 -17.52 17.83
N LEU A 1190 -33.26 -16.44 18.64
CA LEU A 1190 -33.44 -15.09 18.07
C LEU A 1190 -32.16 -14.70 17.32
N VAL A 1191 -32.33 -14.31 16.06
CA VAL A 1191 -31.22 -13.91 15.16
C VAL A 1191 -31.16 -12.39 15.06
N ARG A 1192 -32.32 -11.74 14.87
CA ARG A 1192 -32.36 -10.27 14.74
C ARG A 1192 -33.73 -9.74 15.16
N THR A 1193 -33.74 -8.60 15.88
CA THR A 1193 -35.00 -7.85 16.05
C THR A 1193 -35.03 -6.74 14.99
N LEU A 1194 -35.92 -6.88 13.98
CA LEU A 1194 -35.98 -5.84 12.93
C LEU A 1194 -36.79 -4.61 13.36
N GLN A 1195 -37.81 -4.81 14.20
CA GLN A 1195 -38.61 -3.69 14.73
C GLN A 1195 -39.17 -4.04 16.12
N ARG A 1196 -39.12 -3.05 17.05
CA ARG A 1196 -39.77 -3.18 18.38
C ARG A 1196 -40.20 -1.79 18.85
N GLY A 1197 -41.49 -1.63 19.21
CA GLY A 1197 -41.98 -0.36 19.81
C GLY A 1197 -43.45 -0.08 19.47
N GLU A 1198 -43.93 1.09 19.91
CA GLU A 1198 -45.30 1.57 19.56
C GLU A 1198 -45.30 2.09 18.11
N LEU A 1199 -46.17 1.50 17.25
CA LEU A 1199 -46.40 2.03 15.89
C LEU A 1199 -47.89 2.33 15.69
N ALA A 1200 -48.15 3.36 14.86
CA ALA A 1200 -49.53 3.72 14.47
C ALA A 1200 -50.15 2.63 13.55
N ALA A 1201 -51.46 2.77 13.28
CA ALA A 1201 -52.08 1.95 12.24
C ALA A 1201 -51.47 2.30 10.88
N GLY A 1202 -51.08 1.21 10.16
CA GLY A 1202 -50.55 1.44 8.80
C GLY A 1202 -50.17 0.10 8.12
N HIS A 1203 -49.81 0.27 6.81
CA HIS A 1203 -49.06 -0.76 6.07
C HIS A 1203 -47.56 -0.44 6.23
N TYR A 1204 -46.76 -1.47 6.51
CA TYR A 1204 -45.31 -1.29 6.74
C TYR A 1204 -44.52 -2.33 5.94
N GLU A 1205 -43.31 -1.91 5.55
CA GLU A 1205 -42.32 -2.82 4.94
C GLU A 1205 -40.99 -2.64 5.68
N ILE A 1206 -40.25 -3.75 5.82
CA ILE A 1206 -38.91 -3.68 6.41
C ILE A 1206 -37.99 -4.63 5.63
N ILE A 1207 -36.72 -4.23 5.48
CA ILE A 1207 -35.75 -5.07 4.75
C ILE A 1207 -34.94 -5.85 5.77
N TRP A 1208 -34.81 -7.16 5.52
CA TRP A 1208 -33.72 -7.91 6.14
C TRP A 1208 -32.62 -8.20 5.11
N ASN A 1209 -31.37 -7.92 5.49
CA ASN A 1209 -30.21 -8.19 4.62
C ASN A 1209 -29.53 -9.49 5.00
N GLY A 1210 -30.21 -10.48 5.65
CA GLY A 1210 -29.38 -11.71 5.92
C GLY A 1210 -28.33 -11.51 7.06
N ARG A 1211 -28.38 -10.41 7.87
CA ARG A 1211 -27.44 -10.22 9.01
C ARG A 1211 -28.15 -10.30 10.37
N ASN A 1212 -27.41 -10.64 11.44
CA ASN A 1212 -27.93 -10.73 12.82
C ASN A 1212 -27.86 -9.35 13.55
N ASP A 1213 -28.16 -9.27 14.87
CA ASP A 1213 -28.13 -7.96 15.59
C ASP A 1213 -26.72 -7.36 15.77
N LEU A 1214 -25.65 -8.15 15.53
CA LEU A 1214 -24.24 -7.67 15.55
C LEU A 1214 -23.72 -7.30 14.15
N GLY A 1215 -24.62 -7.24 13.14
CA GLY A 1215 -24.21 -6.94 11.75
C GLY A 1215 -23.53 -8.12 11.03
N ILE A 1216 -23.46 -9.31 11.66
CA ILE A 1216 -22.76 -10.46 11.05
C ILE A 1216 -23.74 -11.20 10.10
N PRO A 1217 -23.35 -11.48 8.84
CA PRO A 1217 -24.16 -12.28 7.92
C PRO A 1217 -24.46 -13.65 8.52
N VAL A 1218 -25.70 -14.11 8.30
CA VAL A 1218 -26.21 -15.37 8.84
C VAL A 1218 -26.05 -16.46 7.78
N VAL A 1219 -25.90 -17.74 8.18
CA VAL A 1219 -25.68 -18.82 7.16
C VAL A 1219 -26.88 -19.01 6.21
N SER A 1220 -26.60 -19.47 4.97
CA SER A 1220 -27.71 -19.97 4.13
C SER A 1220 -28.52 -21.02 4.90
N GLY A 1221 -29.84 -20.79 4.91
CA GLY A 1221 -30.81 -21.89 5.08
C GLY A 1221 -32.13 -21.24 5.49
N ILE A 1222 -32.93 -21.94 6.30
CA ILE A 1222 -34.34 -21.54 6.54
C ILE A 1222 -34.38 -20.70 7.81
N TYR A 1223 -35.01 -19.54 7.69
CA TYR A 1223 -35.29 -18.70 8.85
C TYR A 1223 -36.79 -18.48 8.98
N PHE A 1224 -37.14 -17.99 10.17
CA PHE A 1224 -38.54 -17.70 10.48
C PHE A 1224 -38.62 -16.27 11.02
N TYR A 1225 -39.48 -15.45 10.42
CA TYR A 1225 -39.77 -14.13 11.01
C TYR A 1225 -41.16 -14.16 11.65
N LYS A 1226 -41.25 -13.53 12.82
CA LYS A 1226 -42.45 -13.57 13.67
C LYS A 1226 -42.83 -12.13 14.01
N MET A 1227 -44.10 -11.84 13.76
CA MET A 1227 -44.69 -10.56 14.19
C MET A 1227 -45.60 -10.83 15.40
N LYS A 1228 -45.45 -9.97 16.43
CA LYS A 1228 -46.36 -9.97 17.59
C LYS A 1228 -46.87 -8.55 17.81
N SER A 1229 -48.20 -8.39 17.88
CA SER A 1229 -48.83 -7.10 18.26
C SER A 1229 -50.12 -7.42 19.03
N GLY A 1230 -50.20 -6.99 20.31
CA GLY A 1230 -51.35 -7.39 21.16
C GLY A 1230 -51.54 -8.92 21.28
N GLU A 1231 -52.75 -9.39 20.90
CA GLU A 1231 -53.05 -10.85 20.85
C GLU A 1231 -52.63 -11.51 19.51
N TYR A 1232 -52.23 -10.69 18.52
CA TYR A 1232 -51.83 -11.20 17.21
C TYR A 1232 -50.39 -11.73 17.26
N ASN A 1233 -50.24 -12.96 16.73
CA ASN A 1233 -48.93 -13.61 16.69
C ASN A 1233 -48.87 -14.52 15.46
N GLN A 1234 -48.08 -14.11 14.46
CA GLN A 1234 -47.91 -14.90 13.23
C GLN A 1234 -46.42 -15.11 12.96
N THR A 1235 -46.08 -16.33 12.49
CA THR A 1235 -44.71 -16.65 12.02
C THR A 1235 -44.77 -17.10 10.56
N ARG A 1236 -43.81 -16.64 9.75
CA ARG A 1236 -43.66 -17.11 8.36
C ARG A 1236 -42.23 -17.57 8.11
N ARG A 1237 -42.09 -18.39 7.05
CA ARG A 1237 -40.80 -19.00 6.67
C ARG A 1237 -40.13 -18.16 5.57
N MET A 1238 -38.81 -17.96 5.68
CA MET A 1238 -37.99 -17.46 4.57
C MET A 1238 -36.80 -18.39 4.31
N ILE A 1239 -36.32 -18.37 3.06
CA ILE A 1239 -35.15 -19.15 2.64
C ILE A 1239 -34.10 -18.12 2.21
N PHE A 1240 -33.01 -18.09 2.97
CA PHE A 1240 -31.85 -17.28 2.59
C PHE A 1240 -30.85 -18.19 1.82
N MET A 1241 -30.44 -17.72 0.63
CA MET A 1241 -29.44 -18.41 -0.20
C MET A 1241 -28.30 -17.39 -0.44
N LYS A 1242 -27.12 -17.63 0.12
CA LYS A 1242 -25.85 -17.06 -0.37
C LYS A 1242 -25.67 -17.43 -1.85
#